data_AF-A0A8C7R5C7-F1
#
_entry.id   AF-A0A8C7R5C7-F1
#
_cell.length_a   1.000
_cell.length_b   1.000
_cell.length_c   1.000
_cell.angle_alpha   90.00
_cell.angle_beta   90.00
_cell.angle_gamma   90.00
#
_symmetry.space_group_name_H-M   'P 1'
#
loop_
_entity.id
_entity.type
_entity.pdbx_description
1 polymer ?
#
loop_
_entity_poly.entity_id
_entity_poly.type
_entity_poly.pdbx_seq_one_letter_code
_entity_poly.pdbx_strand_id
1 'polypeptide(L)'
;TLFLYCSFLAVLLPCVLSFNVDDKNGETFNGPLEDMFGYSVQQFENSEGKWVLIGSPLAGQPAKRTGDVYKCRVGQGPNPRCIKLELPENTTIPNLHEVKENMTMGTTLVTNPQGGFLACGPQYGYMCGQQTYISGVCTNVSSTFQVLNSFAPAVQECAKELDIVMVLDGSNSIWPWTSIIDFLVKFLKNIEIGAKLSQVGIVSYGEEVTHNVNLSQFDTTQSLLAKVKKLPQQTGFKTMTALGIDTARKEAFTVERGARPGVKKVMIIVTDGESHDFYNLDKVIKECEEDDIERFGIAVLGDYNRNNRSIKEVKKFIEEIQSISSDPVGDHFFNVSDEFALLNIVDALGSRIFALEATSGNYTSSFEMEMSQAGFSAHTSKVSYAVQSASTPNGELYITGAPRYNHTGRVIVYKLDGEIITVTQVLKGEQIGSYFGSVLQTVDVDQDSYTDILLVGAPMFMGPEREEQGQVYVYKLNEKGLFEHQTTLKPDNQTCCTSAHSNGCTIININGPCGARFGTAIAEVSDLDLDGNRDVAIGAPLENDHKGAVYVYHGAKKTIKEKYVQRIPGPGDGVKTKFFGQSIHGVMDLNGDGIIDITIGGLGGASLFWSKDVAELYANMTFDPNKINLQQPSEDCVLGERATVCVKTRVCFSYSVKSEKDHTNLGTGESLINTLPYNLTLDSLRAKSRAAFVNPDDKSERKVQVTANIIDALCLEHSFAMKASKSFLNQPGQHGERKRGG
;
A
#
# COMPACT_ATOMS: atom_id res chain seq x y z
N THR A 1 37.23 21.61 44.86
CA THR A 1 35.97 21.18 44.24
C THR A 1 36.32 20.31 43.06
N LEU A 2 36.31 18.99 43.28
CA LEU A 2 36.70 17.99 42.29
C LEU A 2 35.44 17.72 41.44
N PHE A 3 35.32 18.36 40.28
CA PHE A 3 34.33 17.96 39.30
C PHE A 3 34.84 16.66 38.65
N LEU A 4 34.29 15.51 39.06
CA LEU A 4 34.42 14.27 38.31
C LEU A 4 33.21 14.17 37.39
N TYR A 5 33.46 14.37 36.10
CA TYR A 5 32.54 13.99 35.03
C TYR A 5 32.45 12.47 34.99
N CYS A 6 31.24 11.93 35.12
CA CYS A 6 30.95 10.52 34.86
C CYS A 6 30.94 10.31 33.34
N SER A 7 32.12 10.11 32.77
CA SER A 7 32.25 9.72 31.36
C SER A 7 32.07 8.20 31.26
N PHE A 8 30.89 7.76 30.82
CA PHE A 8 30.69 6.42 30.28
C PHE A 8 31.61 6.26 29.06
N LEU A 9 32.75 5.59 29.25
CA LEU A 9 33.59 5.16 28.13
C LEU A 9 33.00 3.84 27.65
N ALA A 10 32.10 3.92 26.66
CA ALA A 10 31.68 2.78 25.87
C ALA A 10 32.96 2.17 25.25
N VAL A 11 33.34 1.00 25.75
CA VAL A 11 34.32 0.15 25.07
C VAL A 11 33.73 -0.17 23.70
N LEU A 12 34.50 0.07 22.64
CA LEU A 12 34.28 -0.42 21.29
C LEU A 12 34.29 -1.96 21.29
N LEU A 13 33.23 -2.56 21.83
CA LEU A 13 32.68 -3.79 21.26
C LEU A 13 32.10 -3.41 19.88
N PRO A 14 32.13 -4.31 18.88
CA PRO A 14 31.37 -4.07 17.66
C PRO A 14 29.97 -3.64 18.08
N CYS A 15 29.46 -2.56 17.48
CA CYS A 15 28.19 -1.94 17.82
C CYS A 15 27.08 -3.00 17.71
N VAL A 16 26.81 -3.74 18.78
CA VAL A 16 25.70 -4.68 18.83
C VAL A 16 24.50 -3.80 19.18
N LEU A 17 23.91 -3.22 18.14
CA LEU A 17 22.56 -2.66 18.16
C LEU A 17 21.55 -3.81 18.27
N SER A 18 21.65 -4.59 19.34
CA SER A 18 20.59 -5.51 19.75
C SER A 18 19.88 -4.81 20.90
N PHE A 19 18.67 -4.37 20.63
CA PHE A 19 17.69 -4.33 21.70
C PHE A 19 16.60 -5.34 21.34
N ASN A 20 15.50 -5.32 22.08
CA ASN A 20 14.92 -6.47 22.72
C ASN A 20 14.30 -7.55 21.83
N VAL A 21 14.20 -7.37 20.51
CA VAL A 21 13.71 -8.41 19.60
C VAL A 21 14.80 -9.48 19.38
N ASP A 22 14.52 -10.74 19.68
CA ASP A 22 15.44 -11.87 19.54
C ASP A 22 15.58 -12.31 18.08
N ASP A 23 16.60 -11.80 17.41
CA ASP A 23 16.93 -12.12 16.01
C ASP A 23 17.54 -13.52 15.81
N LYS A 24 17.82 -14.28 16.89
CA LYS A 24 18.47 -15.59 16.81
C LYS A 24 17.52 -16.76 16.98
N ASN A 25 16.50 -16.63 17.84
CA ASN A 25 15.64 -17.75 18.23
C ASN A 25 14.19 -17.61 17.75
N GLY A 26 13.96 -17.04 16.57
CA GLY A 26 12.62 -16.89 16.00
C GLY A 26 12.05 -18.17 15.37
N GLU A 27 10.73 -18.19 15.15
CA GLU A 27 10.06 -19.19 14.32
C GLU A 27 10.05 -18.75 12.85
N THR A 28 10.18 -19.69 11.92
CA THR A 28 10.14 -19.40 10.48
C THR A 28 9.09 -20.28 9.79
N PHE A 29 8.31 -19.66 8.92
CA PHE A 29 7.26 -20.24 8.11
C PHE A 29 7.72 -20.20 6.66
N ASN A 30 7.86 -21.36 6.03
CA ASN A 30 8.34 -21.46 4.65
C ASN A 30 7.19 -21.83 3.71
N GLY A 31 7.19 -21.25 2.52
CA GLY A 31 6.23 -21.55 1.47
C GLY A 31 6.79 -21.36 0.06
N PRO A 32 5.99 -21.62 -0.98
CA PRO A 32 6.45 -21.49 -2.36
C PRO A 32 6.76 -20.04 -2.74
N LEU A 33 7.92 -19.81 -3.35
CA LEU A 33 8.34 -18.46 -3.79
C LEU A 33 7.48 -17.98 -4.95
N GLU A 34 7.15 -18.87 -5.88
CA GLU A 34 6.30 -18.61 -7.05
C GLU A 34 4.88 -18.16 -6.68
N ASP A 35 4.38 -18.58 -5.51
CA ASP A 35 3.06 -18.22 -5.02
C ASP A 35 3.06 -16.89 -4.26
N MET A 36 4.23 -16.24 -4.14
CA MET A 36 4.46 -15.05 -3.30
C MET A 36 4.03 -15.25 -1.85
N PHE A 37 4.27 -16.45 -1.30
CA PHE A 37 4.00 -16.73 0.10
C PHE A 37 4.78 -15.75 0.99
N GLY A 38 4.10 -15.08 1.93
CA GLY A 38 4.70 -14.05 2.79
C GLY A 38 4.56 -12.62 2.25
N TYR A 39 3.77 -12.42 1.19
CA TYR A 39 3.48 -11.08 0.65
C TYR A 39 2.81 -10.17 1.69
N SER A 40 1.82 -10.69 2.42
CA SER A 40 1.18 -10.04 3.55
C SER A 40 1.22 -10.98 4.76
N VAL A 41 1.36 -10.41 5.96
CA VAL A 41 1.38 -11.16 7.22
C VAL A 41 0.48 -10.47 8.22
N GLN A 42 -0.20 -11.26 9.05
CA GLN A 42 -1.06 -10.76 10.11
C GLN A 42 -1.08 -11.73 11.29
N GLN A 43 -0.91 -11.19 12.50
CA GLN A 43 -1.05 -11.97 13.74
C GLN A 43 -2.53 -12.10 14.09
N PHE A 44 -2.93 -13.29 14.55
CA PHE A 44 -4.33 -13.61 14.79
C PHE A 44 -4.48 -14.56 15.99
N GLU A 45 -5.51 -14.36 16.80
CA GLU A 45 -5.85 -15.24 17.91
C GLU A 45 -7.33 -15.63 17.88
N ASN A 46 -7.60 -16.88 18.22
CA ASN A 46 -8.95 -17.39 18.42
C ASN A 46 -8.96 -18.40 19.58
N SER A 47 -10.11 -19.02 19.81
CA SER A 47 -10.27 -20.06 20.84
C SER A 47 -9.39 -21.32 20.63
N GLU A 48 -8.85 -21.54 19.44
CA GLU A 48 -7.97 -22.68 19.13
C GLU A 48 -6.48 -22.38 19.42
N GLY A 49 -6.14 -21.10 19.59
CA GLY A 49 -4.81 -20.61 19.92
C GLY A 49 -4.39 -19.41 19.09
N LYS A 50 -3.08 -19.18 19.05
CA LYS A 50 -2.45 -18.08 18.35
C LYS A 50 -1.87 -18.53 17.00
N TRP A 51 -2.02 -17.67 15.99
CA TRP A 51 -1.78 -17.97 14.59
C TRP A 51 -1.08 -16.81 13.90
N VAL A 52 -0.30 -17.14 12.87
CA VAL A 52 0.15 -16.20 11.86
C VAL A 52 -0.60 -16.50 10.57
N LEU A 53 -1.33 -15.51 10.08
CA LEU A 53 -1.97 -15.53 8.76
C LEU A 53 -0.97 -15.00 7.73
N ILE A 54 -0.83 -15.73 6.63
CA ILE A 54 0.13 -15.41 5.57
C ILE A 54 -0.59 -15.38 4.23
N GLY A 55 -0.59 -14.22 3.59
CA GLY A 55 -1.10 -14.06 2.23
C GLY A 55 -0.13 -14.62 1.19
N SER A 56 -0.69 -15.28 0.19
CA SER A 56 0.02 -15.83 -0.96
C SER A 56 -0.75 -15.49 -2.24
N PRO A 57 -0.62 -14.24 -2.74
CA PRO A 57 -1.49 -13.72 -3.80
C PRO A 57 -1.42 -14.49 -5.12
N LEU A 58 -0.35 -15.24 -5.38
CA LEU A 58 -0.22 -15.99 -6.61
C LEU A 58 -0.48 -17.50 -6.46
N ALA A 59 -0.94 -17.96 -5.30
CA ALA A 59 -1.25 -19.37 -5.08
C ALA A 59 -2.22 -19.94 -6.14
N GLY A 60 -1.97 -21.18 -6.57
CA GLY A 60 -2.75 -21.87 -7.61
C GLY A 60 -2.21 -21.73 -9.04
N GLN A 61 -0.99 -21.22 -9.21
CA GLN A 61 -0.30 -21.24 -10.50
C GLN A 61 -0.09 -22.67 -11.05
N PRO A 62 0.05 -22.84 -12.38
CA PRO A 62 -0.11 -21.85 -13.44
C PRO A 62 -1.55 -21.74 -13.99
N ALA A 63 -2.43 -22.69 -13.67
CA ALA A 63 -3.74 -22.81 -14.31
C ALA A 63 -4.87 -22.03 -13.61
N LYS A 64 -4.78 -21.74 -12.30
CA LYS A 64 -5.82 -21.04 -11.53
C LYS A 64 -5.21 -20.15 -10.44
N ARG A 65 -4.57 -19.05 -10.84
CA ARG A 65 -3.88 -18.08 -9.96
C ARG A 65 -4.88 -17.26 -9.14
N THR A 66 -5.60 -17.87 -8.22
CA THR A 66 -6.60 -17.17 -7.40
C THR A 66 -5.96 -16.38 -6.27
N GLY A 67 -4.78 -16.78 -5.81
CA GLY A 67 -4.25 -16.39 -4.52
C GLY A 67 -4.97 -17.08 -3.36
N ASP A 68 -4.39 -17.07 -2.17
CA ASP A 68 -5.03 -17.57 -0.96
C ASP A 68 -4.34 -17.05 0.32
N VAL A 69 -4.90 -17.40 1.46
CA VAL A 69 -4.36 -17.15 2.80
C VAL A 69 -4.06 -18.47 3.48
N TYR A 70 -2.93 -18.53 4.17
CA TYR A 70 -2.50 -19.67 4.97
C TYR A 70 -2.59 -19.32 6.45
N LYS A 71 -3.04 -20.26 7.28
CA LYS A 71 -2.92 -20.16 8.74
C LYS A 71 -1.77 -21.03 9.23
N CYS A 72 -0.89 -20.47 10.05
CA CYS A 72 0.24 -21.16 10.63
C CYS A 72 0.15 -21.07 12.15
N ARG A 73 0.15 -22.23 12.83
CA ARG A 73 0.03 -22.26 14.29
C ARG A 73 1.36 -21.90 14.93
N VAL A 74 1.32 -21.04 15.93
CA VAL A 74 2.50 -20.64 16.71
C VAL A 74 2.83 -21.69 17.78
N GLY A 75 4.11 -21.93 18.07
CA GLY A 75 4.54 -22.77 19.19
C GLY A 75 4.58 -24.27 18.90
N GLN A 76 4.59 -24.69 17.63
CA GLN A 76 4.73 -26.11 17.24
C GLN A 76 6.18 -26.56 17.00
N GLY A 77 7.17 -25.73 17.32
CA GLY A 77 8.60 -26.00 17.10
C GLY A 77 9.11 -25.46 15.75
N PRO A 78 10.34 -25.82 15.34
CA PRO A 78 10.96 -25.25 14.13
C PRO A 78 10.23 -25.71 12.85
N ASN A 79 9.79 -24.75 12.02
CA ASN A 79 8.97 -24.95 10.81
C ASN A 79 7.56 -25.51 11.06
N PRO A 80 6.67 -24.75 11.73
CA PRO A 80 5.27 -25.15 11.88
C PRO A 80 4.57 -25.30 10.52
N ARG A 81 3.67 -26.27 10.42
CA ARG A 81 2.94 -26.55 9.18
C ARG A 81 1.86 -25.50 8.95
N CYS A 82 1.99 -24.73 7.88
CA CYS A 82 0.97 -23.81 7.41
C CYS A 82 -0.12 -24.55 6.63
N ILE A 83 -1.38 -24.22 6.90
CA ILE A 83 -2.57 -24.82 6.29
C ILE A 83 -3.23 -23.77 5.40
N LYS A 84 -3.45 -24.11 4.14
CA LYS A 84 -4.18 -23.27 3.16
C LYS A 84 -5.67 -23.19 3.54
N LEU A 85 -6.28 -22.01 3.46
CA LEU A 85 -7.67 -21.79 3.86
C LEU A 85 -8.70 -22.02 2.74
N GLU A 86 -8.28 -22.07 1.47
CA GLU A 86 -9.15 -22.30 0.31
C GLU A 86 -10.27 -21.23 0.20
N LEU A 87 -9.96 -19.99 0.58
CA LEU A 87 -10.93 -18.88 0.58
C LEU A 87 -11.56 -18.60 -0.81
N PRO A 88 -10.83 -18.66 -1.94
CA PRO A 88 -11.40 -18.36 -3.26
C PRO A 88 -12.52 -19.32 -3.70
N GLU A 89 -12.53 -20.55 -3.19
CA GLU A 89 -13.58 -21.52 -3.52
C GLU A 89 -14.95 -21.06 -2.99
N ASN A 90 -14.96 -20.49 -1.79
CA ASN A 90 -16.16 -20.00 -1.11
C ASN A 90 -16.43 -18.50 -1.31
N THR A 91 -15.53 -17.78 -1.98
CA THR A 91 -15.71 -16.35 -2.31
C THR A 91 -16.50 -16.23 -3.61
N THR A 92 -17.79 -15.89 -3.55
CA THR A 92 -18.65 -15.73 -4.73
C THR A 92 -19.50 -14.47 -4.61
N ILE A 93 -19.73 -13.78 -5.73
CA ILE A 93 -20.65 -12.65 -5.81
C ILE A 93 -21.89 -13.07 -6.63
N PRO A 94 -23.12 -12.89 -6.11
CA PRO A 94 -24.34 -13.29 -6.80
C PRO A 94 -24.56 -12.48 -8.09
N ASN A 95 -25.26 -13.06 -9.06
CA ASN A 95 -25.72 -12.43 -10.31
C ASN A 95 -24.62 -11.95 -11.28
N LEU A 96 -23.37 -12.38 -11.11
CA LEU A 96 -22.24 -12.01 -11.97
C LEU A 96 -21.61 -13.22 -12.67
N HIS A 97 -21.03 -12.98 -13.84
CA HIS A 97 -20.20 -13.95 -14.53
C HIS A 97 -18.74 -13.78 -14.06
N GLU A 98 -18.39 -14.45 -12.98
CA GLU A 98 -17.10 -14.28 -12.29
C GLU A 98 -15.92 -14.83 -13.12
N VAL A 99 -14.80 -14.11 -13.13
CA VAL A 99 -13.52 -14.56 -13.67
C VAL A 99 -12.56 -14.80 -12.50
N LYS A 100 -12.56 -16.05 -12.00
CA LYS A 100 -11.71 -16.47 -10.88
C LYS A 100 -10.27 -16.82 -11.30
N GLU A 101 -9.68 -15.99 -12.14
CA GLU A 101 -8.28 -16.10 -12.57
C GLU A 101 -7.55 -14.81 -12.20
N ASN A 102 -6.32 -14.93 -11.69
CA ASN A 102 -5.50 -13.79 -11.23
C ASN A 102 -6.20 -12.92 -10.17
N MET A 103 -7.07 -13.45 -9.31
CA MET A 103 -7.79 -12.64 -8.30
C MET A 103 -6.88 -11.98 -7.25
N THR A 104 -5.69 -12.57 -7.04
CA THR A 104 -4.71 -12.16 -6.03
C THR A 104 -5.22 -12.09 -4.59
N MET A 105 -6.07 -13.04 -4.20
CA MET A 105 -6.58 -13.15 -2.84
C MET A 105 -5.45 -13.27 -1.81
N GLY A 106 -5.54 -12.52 -0.70
CA GLY A 106 -4.50 -12.45 0.31
C GLY A 106 -3.47 -11.35 0.06
N THR A 107 -3.69 -10.47 -0.92
CA THR A 107 -2.87 -9.24 -1.07
C THR A 107 -3.06 -8.32 0.13
N THR A 108 -4.30 -8.18 0.58
CA THR A 108 -4.68 -7.33 1.73
C THR A 108 -5.29 -8.20 2.82
N LEU A 109 -4.79 -8.03 4.04
CA LEU A 109 -5.24 -8.73 5.24
C LEU A 109 -5.43 -7.69 6.35
N VAL A 110 -6.60 -7.69 6.99
CA VAL A 110 -6.94 -6.74 8.05
C VAL A 110 -7.75 -7.44 9.14
N THR A 111 -7.54 -7.09 10.41
CA THR A 111 -8.36 -7.62 11.51
C THR A 111 -9.80 -7.14 11.35
N ASN A 112 -10.78 -7.93 11.76
CA ASN A 112 -12.16 -7.46 11.83
C ASN A 112 -12.46 -7.10 13.30
N PRO A 113 -12.95 -5.88 13.62
CA PRO A 113 -13.26 -5.48 15.00
C PRO A 113 -14.36 -6.35 15.64
N GLN A 114 -15.22 -6.96 14.82
CA GLN A 114 -16.30 -7.86 15.25
C GLN A 114 -15.84 -9.32 15.43
N GLY A 115 -14.54 -9.59 15.21
CA GLY A 115 -13.93 -10.91 15.27
C GLY A 115 -13.66 -11.50 13.88
N GLY A 116 -12.55 -12.23 13.76
CA GLY A 116 -12.06 -12.74 12.49
C GLY A 116 -11.20 -11.73 11.73
N PHE A 117 -11.18 -11.82 10.40
CA PHE A 117 -10.36 -10.96 9.54
C PHE A 117 -11.00 -10.75 8.16
N LEU A 118 -10.58 -9.68 7.48
CA LEU A 118 -10.93 -9.38 6.10
C LEU A 118 -9.76 -9.82 5.20
N ALA A 119 -10.06 -10.58 4.15
CA ALA A 119 -9.10 -10.88 3.09
C ALA A 119 -9.61 -10.34 1.75
N CYS A 120 -8.75 -9.64 1.01
CA CYS A 120 -9.12 -9.09 -0.29
C CYS A 120 -8.21 -9.56 -1.43
N GLY A 121 -8.82 -9.67 -2.61
CA GLY A 121 -8.20 -9.95 -3.89
C GLY A 121 -8.49 -8.80 -4.87
N PRO A 122 -7.61 -7.80 -4.98
CA PRO A 122 -7.85 -6.60 -5.79
C PRO A 122 -7.85 -6.83 -7.30
N GLN A 123 -7.34 -7.97 -7.76
CA GLN A 123 -7.35 -8.33 -9.18
C GLN A 123 -8.51 -9.26 -9.55
N TYR A 124 -9.49 -9.45 -8.66
CA TYR A 124 -10.72 -10.15 -9.02
C TYR A 124 -11.42 -9.46 -10.18
N GLY A 125 -11.78 -10.28 -11.18
CA GLY A 125 -12.46 -9.82 -12.36
C GLY A 125 -13.82 -10.47 -12.58
N TYR A 126 -14.64 -9.80 -13.36
CA TYR A 126 -15.95 -10.28 -13.80
C TYR A 126 -16.17 -9.89 -15.26
N MET A 127 -17.03 -10.64 -15.95
CA MET A 127 -17.41 -10.34 -17.33
C MET A 127 -18.69 -9.53 -17.40
N CYS A 128 -18.67 -8.56 -18.31
CA CYS A 128 -19.81 -7.75 -18.72
C CYS A 128 -19.89 -7.80 -20.25
N GLY A 129 -20.89 -8.49 -20.80
CA GLY A 129 -20.90 -8.83 -22.22
C GLY A 129 -19.65 -9.62 -22.61
N GLN A 130 -18.83 -9.08 -23.53
CA GLN A 130 -17.54 -9.66 -23.94
C GLN A 130 -16.32 -9.02 -23.24
N GLN A 131 -16.51 -8.01 -22.39
CA GLN A 131 -15.41 -7.33 -21.71
C GLN A 131 -15.17 -7.91 -20.32
N THR A 132 -13.91 -7.91 -19.90
CA THR A 132 -13.49 -8.31 -18.56
C THR A 132 -13.08 -7.08 -17.77
N TYR A 133 -13.71 -6.86 -16.63
CA TYR A 133 -13.43 -5.77 -15.71
C TYR A 133 -12.76 -6.28 -14.44
N ILE A 134 -11.99 -5.41 -13.78
CA ILE A 134 -11.20 -5.74 -12.58
C ILE A 134 -11.62 -4.80 -11.44
N SER A 135 -12.64 -5.21 -10.70
CA SER A 135 -13.19 -4.44 -9.58
C SER A 135 -12.53 -4.77 -8.25
N GLY A 136 -11.95 -5.97 -8.09
CA GLY A 136 -11.54 -6.48 -6.79
C GLY A 136 -12.71 -7.06 -5.96
N VAL A 137 -12.36 -7.89 -4.97
CA VAL A 137 -13.31 -8.56 -4.06
C VAL A 137 -12.72 -8.66 -2.67
N CYS A 138 -13.57 -8.58 -1.65
CA CYS A 138 -13.21 -8.84 -0.26
C CYS A 138 -14.14 -9.89 0.36
N THR A 139 -13.60 -10.67 1.29
CA THR A 139 -14.34 -11.69 2.02
C THR A 139 -14.12 -11.51 3.52
N ASN A 140 -15.22 -11.49 4.30
CA ASN A 140 -15.14 -11.52 5.75
C ASN A 140 -15.01 -12.97 6.20
N VAL A 141 -13.96 -13.25 6.95
CA VAL A 141 -13.66 -14.57 7.48
C VAL A 141 -13.88 -14.56 8.99
N SER A 142 -14.60 -15.57 9.50
CA SER A 142 -14.88 -15.73 10.92
C SER A 142 -13.62 -16.07 11.73
N SER A 143 -13.74 -16.02 13.06
CA SER A 143 -12.68 -16.50 13.95
C SER A 143 -12.38 -18.00 13.84
N THR A 144 -13.29 -18.78 13.26
CA THR A 144 -13.12 -20.21 12.94
C THR A 144 -12.64 -20.46 11.51
N PHE A 145 -12.17 -19.42 10.81
CA PHE A 145 -11.66 -19.48 9.45
C PHE A 145 -12.70 -19.85 8.38
N GLN A 146 -13.99 -19.56 8.63
CA GLN A 146 -15.06 -19.77 7.66
C GLN A 146 -15.42 -18.46 6.96
N VAL A 147 -15.66 -18.53 5.65
CA VAL A 147 -16.17 -17.39 4.88
C VAL A 147 -17.60 -17.08 5.34
N LEU A 148 -17.82 -15.88 5.86
CA LEU A 148 -19.12 -15.41 6.33
C LEU A 148 -19.92 -14.78 5.18
N ASN A 149 -19.29 -13.85 4.48
CA ASN A 149 -19.84 -13.21 3.29
C ASN A 149 -18.71 -12.69 2.40
N SER A 150 -19.03 -12.48 1.13
CA SER A 150 -18.13 -11.88 0.14
C SER A 150 -18.84 -10.72 -0.51
N PHE A 151 -18.11 -9.65 -0.77
CA PHE A 151 -18.64 -8.44 -1.37
C PHE A 151 -17.60 -7.79 -2.27
N ALA A 152 -18.07 -7.15 -3.33
CA ALA A 152 -17.25 -6.44 -4.29
C ALA A 152 -17.80 -5.01 -4.40
N PRO A 153 -17.27 -4.05 -3.59
CA PRO A 153 -17.88 -2.74 -3.38
C PRO A 153 -18.08 -1.91 -4.65
N ALA A 154 -17.26 -2.17 -5.66
CA ALA A 154 -17.18 -1.37 -6.87
C ALA A 154 -17.75 -2.08 -8.10
N VAL A 155 -18.31 -3.28 -7.92
CA VAL A 155 -19.00 -3.96 -9.02
C VAL A 155 -20.32 -3.27 -9.27
N GLN A 156 -20.48 -2.72 -10.48
CA GLN A 156 -21.78 -2.29 -10.97
C GLN A 156 -22.46 -3.47 -11.66
N GLU A 157 -23.77 -3.65 -11.41
CA GLU A 157 -24.56 -4.63 -12.15
C GLU A 157 -24.61 -4.21 -13.62
N CYS A 158 -24.15 -5.08 -14.52
CA CYS A 158 -24.23 -4.83 -15.96
C CYS A 158 -25.69 -4.66 -16.39
N ALA A 159 -26.03 -3.49 -16.94
CA ALA A 159 -27.31 -3.27 -17.59
C ALA A 159 -27.31 -4.03 -18.92
N LYS A 160 -27.83 -5.26 -18.90
CA LYS A 160 -27.88 -6.14 -20.09
C LYS A 160 -28.91 -5.68 -21.14
N GLU A 161 -29.68 -4.64 -20.85
CA GLU A 161 -30.79 -4.20 -21.69
C GLU A 161 -30.40 -2.90 -22.40
N LEU A 162 -30.22 -2.98 -23.72
CA LEU A 162 -30.10 -1.81 -24.61
C LEU A 162 -31.14 -1.89 -25.73
N ASP A 163 -31.70 -0.74 -26.09
CA ASP A 163 -32.53 -0.61 -27.29
C ASP A 163 -31.74 0.18 -28.33
N ILE A 164 -31.29 -0.51 -29.38
CA ILE A 164 -30.41 0.07 -30.42
C ILE A 164 -31.21 0.25 -31.71
N VAL A 165 -31.25 1.46 -32.27
CA VAL A 165 -31.88 1.74 -33.57
C VAL A 165 -30.82 2.22 -34.56
N MET A 166 -30.65 1.46 -35.64
CA MET A 166 -29.80 1.85 -36.78
C MET A 166 -30.60 2.74 -37.73
N VAL A 167 -30.10 3.94 -38.02
CA VAL A 167 -30.66 4.90 -38.97
C VAL A 167 -29.73 4.99 -40.17
N LEU A 168 -30.12 4.36 -41.27
CA LEU A 168 -29.25 4.12 -42.42
C LEU A 168 -29.68 4.96 -43.63
N ASP A 169 -28.75 5.72 -44.17
CA ASP A 169 -28.92 6.42 -45.45
C ASP A 169 -29.03 5.41 -46.59
N GLY A 170 -30.20 5.34 -47.22
CA GLY A 170 -30.51 4.45 -48.34
C GLY A 170 -30.51 5.14 -49.70
N SER A 171 -29.95 6.36 -49.78
CA SER A 171 -29.85 7.13 -51.02
C SER A 171 -28.92 6.49 -52.06
N ASN A 172 -28.95 7.01 -53.30
CA ASN A 172 -28.15 6.46 -54.41
C ASN A 172 -26.64 6.79 -54.32
N SER A 173 -26.22 7.71 -53.46
CA SER A 173 -24.79 8.04 -53.27
C SER A 173 -24.03 6.90 -52.57
N ILE A 174 -24.71 6.18 -51.68
CA ILE A 174 -24.17 5.01 -50.99
C ILE A 174 -23.98 3.87 -52.01
N TRP A 175 -22.74 3.63 -52.40
CA TRP A 175 -22.40 2.58 -53.35
C TRP A 175 -21.02 1.97 -53.06
N PRO A 176 -20.93 0.63 -52.91
CA PRO A 176 -21.99 -0.36 -53.03
C PRO A 176 -22.79 -0.56 -51.72
N TRP A 177 -24.11 -0.78 -51.82
CA TRP A 177 -24.98 -1.06 -50.65
C TRP A 177 -24.56 -2.31 -49.86
N THR A 178 -23.89 -3.26 -50.50
CA THR A 178 -23.37 -4.48 -49.85
C THR A 178 -22.46 -4.17 -48.68
N SER A 179 -21.71 -3.07 -48.72
CA SER A 179 -20.83 -2.67 -47.62
C SER A 179 -21.59 -2.29 -46.35
N ILE A 180 -22.77 -1.67 -46.46
CA ILE A 180 -23.67 -1.39 -45.33
C ILE A 180 -24.19 -2.71 -44.74
N ILE A 181 -24.57 -3.66 -45.59
CA ILE A 181 -25.03 -4.99 -45.15
C ILE A 181 -23.91 -5.73 -44.41
N ASP A 182 -22.68 -5.72 -44.93
CA ASP A 182 -21.54 -6.37 -44.30
C ASP A 182 -21.17 -5.71 -42.96
N PHE A 183 -21.25 -4.38 -42.88
CA PHE A 183 -21.11 -3.63 -41.64
C PHE A 183 -22.14 -4.08 -40.58
N LEU A 184 -23.43 -4.08 -40.93
CA LEU A 184 -24.50 -4.54 -40.02
C LEU A 184 -24.30 -6.00 -39.60
N VAL A 185 -23.93 -6.88 -40.54
CA VAL A 185 -23.70 -8.30 -40.23
C VAL A 185 -22.51 -8.49 -39.29
N LYS A 186 -21.40 -7.77 -39.49
CA LYS A 186 -20.24 -7.85 -38.60
C LYS A 186 -20.56 -7.28 -37.22
N PHE A 187 -21.24 -6.14 -37.16
CA PHE A 187 -21.65 -5.50 -35.91
C PHE A 187 -22.62 -6.37 -35.10
N LEU A 188 -23.70 -6.84 -35.71
CA LEU A 188 -24.74 -7.61 -35.02
C LEU A 188 -24.28 -9.00 -34.58
N LYS A 189 -23.23 -9.57 -35.17
CA LYS A 189 -22.65 -10.84 -34.69
C LYS A 189 -22.09 -10.74 -33.27
N ASN A 190 -21.68 -9.55 -32.86
CA ASN A 190 -21.10 -9.32 -31.54
C ASN A 190 -22.17 -8.95 -30.50
N ILE A 191 -23.45 -8.91 -30.87
CA ILE A 191 -24.57 -8.56 -29.99
C ILE A 191 -25.46 -9.77 -29.75
N GLU A 192 -25.74 -10.05 -28.48
CA GLU A 192 -26.73 -11.04 -28.07
C GLU A 192 -28.12 -10.41 -28.04
N ILE A 193 -29.00 -10.85 -28.94
CA ILE A 193 -30.37 -10.35 -29.04
C ILE A 193 -31.31 -11.20 -28.19
N GLY A 194 -32.18 -10.56 -27.41
CA GLY A 194 -33.23 -11.23 -26.64
C GLY A 194 -34.09 -10.29 -25.81
N ALA A 195 -35.22 -10.80 -25.29
CA ALA A 195 -36.21 -10.00 -24.57
C ALA A 195 -35.68 -9.31 -23.28
N LYS A 196 -34.66 -9.91 -22.64
CA LYS A 196 -33.95 -9.38 -21.45
C LYS A 196 -32.49 -9.00 -21.75
N LEU A 197 -32.16 -8.88 -23.03
CA LEU A 197 -30.83 -8.52 -23.52
C LEU A 197 -30.97 -7.27 -24.40
N SER A 198 -30.12 -7.12 -25.41
CA SER A 198 -30.21 -6.03 -26.38
C SER A 198 -31.28 -6.30 -27.44
N GLN A 199 -31.98 -5.25 -27.86
CA GLN A 199 -32.95 -5.26 -28.95
C GLN A 199 -32.48 -4.32 -30.06
N VAL A 200 -32.73 -4.68 -31.32
CA VAL A 200 -32.24 -3.90 -32.47
C VAL A 200 -33.37 -3.56 -33.45
N GLY A 201 -33.56 -2.27 -33.70
CA GLY A 201 -34.38 -1.73 -34.77
C GLY A 201 -33.53 -1.23 -35.94
N ILE A 202 -34.09 -1.25 -37.15
CA ILE A 202 -33.42 -0.74 -38.36
C ILE A 202 -34.41 0.13 -39.13
N VAL A 203 -34.05 1.39 -39.30
CA VAL A 203 -34.73 2.41 -40.07
C VAL A 203 -33.83 2.81 -41.23
N SER A 204 -34.38 2.86 -42.44
CA SER A 204 -33.67 3.40 -43.60
C SER A 204 -34.38 4.65 -44.11
N TYR A 205 -33.62 5.62 -44.59
CA TYR A 205 -34.18 6.88 -45.08
C TYR A 205 -33.56 7.29 -46.42
N GLY A 206 -34.29 8.10 -47.18
CA GLY A 206 -33.86 8.73 -48.43
C GLY A 206 -34.74 9.95 -48.70
N GLU A 207 -35.66 9.83 -49.66
CA GLU A 207 -36.76 10.80 -49.83
C GLU A 207 -37.93 10.54 -48.87
N GLU A 208 -38.13 9.28 -48.46
CA GLU A 208 -39.07 8.85 -47.43
C GLU A 208 -38.34 8.00 -46.37
N VAL A 209 -38.98 7.68 -45.25
CA VAL A 209 -38.42 6.83 -44.20
C VAL A 209 -39.13 5.49 -44.16
N THR A 210 -38.37 4.39 -44.12
CA THR A 210 -38.88 3.02 -44.08
C THR A 210 -38.40 2.27 -42.84
N HIS A 211 -39.33 1.70 -42.07
CA HIS A 211 -39.01 0.80 -40.96
C HIS A 211 -38.76 -0.61 -41.48
N ASN A 212 -37.52 -1.06 -41.43
CA ASN A 212 -37.11 -2.37 -41.92
C ASN A 212 -37.16 -3.47 -40.86
N VAL A 213 -36.85 -3.10 -39.60
CA VAL A 213 -36.88 -3.99 -38.43
C VAL A 213 -37.35 -3.19 -37.21
N ASN A 214 -38.28 -3.77 -36.44
CA ASN A 214 -38.71 -3.23 -35.14
C ASN A 214 -37.90 -3.89 -33.99
N LEU A 215 -37.73 -3.21 -32.85
CA LEU A 215 -36.89 -3.64 -31.73
C LEU A 215 -37.25 -5.04 -31.20
N SER A 216 -38.54 -5.31 -30.99
CA SER A 216 -39.02 -6.61 -30.45
C SER A 216 -39.41 -7.62 -31.53
N GLN A 217 -38.95 -7.45 -32.78
CA GLN A 217 -39.35 -8.32 -33.89
C GLN A 217 -38.65 -9.68 -33.88
N PHE A 218 -37.44 -9.75 -33.32
CA PHE A 218 -36.58 -10.93 -33.37
C PHE A 218 -36.03 -11.28 -31.98
N ASP A 219 -36.10 -12.55 -31.61
CA ASP A 219 -35.64 -13.04 -30.31
C ASP A 219 -34.20 -13.62 -30.33
N THR A 220 -33.59 -13.74 -31.52
CA THR A 220 -32.24 -14.32 -31.67
C THR A 220 -31.41 -13.60 -32.72
N THR A 221 -30.10 -13.47 -32.47
CA THR A 221 -29.14 -12.82 -33.39
C THR A 221 -29.15 -13.47 -34.77
N GLN A 222 -29.25 -14.80 -34.87
CA GLN A 222 -29.25 -15.51 -36.15
C GLN A 222 -30.48 -15.18 -37.01
N SER A 223 -31.66 -15.01 -36.39
CA SER A 223 -32.89 -14.65 -37.11
C SER A 223 -32.85 -13.22 -37.65
N LEU A 224 -32.33 -12.28 -36.87
CA LEU A 224 -32.11 -10.89 -37.29
C LEU A 224 -31.10 -10.83 -38.45
N LEU A 225 -29.97 -11.53 -38.34
CA LEU A 225 -28.96 -11.59 -39.40
C LEU A 225 -29.52 -12.13 -40.73
N ALA A 226 -30.46 -13.07 -40.69
CA ALA A 226 -31.10 -13.59 -41.90
C ALA A 226 -31.99 -12.55 -42.59
N LYS A 227 -32.64 -11.64 -41.83
CA LYS A 227 -33.40 -10.51 -42.36
C LYS A 227 -32.47 -9.41 -42.90
N VAL A 228 -31.42 -9.08 -42.16
CA VAL A 228 -30.44 -8.03 -42.53
C VAL A 228 -29.78 -8.31 -43.88
N LYS A 229 -29.39 -9.56 -44.15
CA LYS A 229 -28.79 -9.97 -45.44
C LYS A 229 -29.68 -9.73 -46.67
N LYS A 230 -30.98 -9.48 -46.48
CA LYS A 230 -31.97 -9.26 -47.55
C LYS A 230 -32.52 -7.83 -47.56
N LEU A 231 -31.89 -6.90 -46.84
CA LEU A 231 -32.36 -5.51 -46.78
C LEU A 231 -32.15 -4.82 -48.13
N PRO A 232 -33.23 -4.31 -48.76
CA PRO A 232 -33.11 -3.57 -50.01
C PRO A 232 -32.54 -2.16 -49.74
N GLN A 233 -31.80 -1.61 -50.71
CA GLN A 233 -31.51 -0.18 -50.76
C GLN A 233 -32.79 0.55 -51.17
N GLN A 234 -33.14 1.65 -50.49
CA GLN A 234 -34.37 2.38 -50.76
C GLN A 234 -34.32 3.09 -52.11
N THR A 235 -33.14 3.55 -52.52
CA THR A 235 -32.88 4.36 -53.72
C THR A 235 -33.57 5.73 -53.69
N GLY A 236 -32.95 6.74 -54.27
CA GLY A 236 -33.47 8.10 -54.22
C GLY A 236 -32.43 9.18 -54.55
N PHE A 237 -32.91 10.38 -54.88
CA PHE A 237 -32.07 11.54 -55.22
C PHE A 237 -31.87 12.54 -54.09
N LYS A 238 -32.49 12.31 -52.92
CA LYS A 238 -32.42 13.19 -51.76
C LYS A 238 -32.04 12.40 -50.51
N THR A 239 -31.44 13.11 -49.57
CA THR A 239 -31.00 12.59 -48.28
C THR A 239 -31.66 13.44 -47.18
N MET A 240 -32.77 12.94 -46.63
CA MET A 240 -33.55 13.63 -45.59
C MET A 240 -33.15 13.14 -44.19
N THR A 241 -31.93 13.48 -43.76
CA THR A 241 -31.34 12.99 -42.49
C THR A 241 -32.12 13.46 -41.27
N ALA A 242 -32.59 14.71 -41.23
CA ALA A 242 -33.32 15.22 -40.06
C ALA A 242 -34.67 14.47 -39.90
N LEU A 243 -35.35 14.22 -41.01
CA LEU A 243 -36.57 13.39 -41.04
C LEU A 243 -36.29 11.94 -40.60
N GLY A 244 -35.17 11.35 -41.02
CA GLY A 244 -34.77 10.00 -40.62
C GLY A 244 -34.58 9.87 -39.11
N ILE A 245 -33.85 10.82 -38.51
CA ILE A 245 -33.60 10.88 -37.06
C ILE A 245 -34.91 11.11 -36.29
N ASP A 246 -35.73 12.08 -36.72
CA ASP A 246 -36.98 12.41 -36.04
C ASP A 246 -38.00 11.26 -36.11
N THR A 247 -38.07 10.55 -37.24
CA THR A 247 -38.91 9.36 -37.39
C THR A 247 -38.41 8.22 -36.51
N ALA A 248 -37.09 8.00 -36.43
CA ALA A 248 -36.54 6.99 -35.54
C ALA A 248 -36.85 7.31 -34.06
N ARG A 249 -36.71 8.58 -33.65
CA ARG A 249 -37.08 9.07 -32.32
C ARG A 249 -38.56 8.84 -32.01
N LYS A 250 -39.47 9.32 -32.88
CA LYS A 250 -40.92 9.31 -32.64
C LYS A 250 -41.58 7.97 -32.83
N GLU A 251 -41.06 7.13 -33.73
CA GLU A 251 -41.73 5.89 -34.12
C GLU A 251 -40.95 4.65 -33.73
N ALA A 252 -39.62 4.60 -33.95
CA ALA A 252 -38.85 3.37 -33.70
C ALA A 252 -38.66 3.12 -32.20
N PHE A 253 -38.44 4.17 -31.40
CA PHE A 253 -38.33 4.10 -29.94
C PHE A 253 -39.70 4.10 -29.21
N THR A 254 -40.75 3.58 -29.84
CA THR A 254 -42.07 3.44 -29.22
C THR A 254 -42.28 2.05 -28.63
N VAL A 255 -43.08 1.97 -27.57
CA VAL A 255 -43.47 0.70 -26.94
C VAL A 255 -44.18 -0.22 -27.93
N GLU A 256 -44.95 0.36 -28.85
CA GLU A 256 -45.67 -0.34 -29.92
C GLU A 256 -44.72 -1.06 -30.90
N ARG A 257 -43.49 -0.55 -31.06
CA ARG A 257 -42.43 -1.16 -31.87
C ARG A 257 -41.37 -1.88 -31.05
N GLY A 258 -41.62 -2.09 -29.76
CA GLY A 258 -40.80 -2.92 -28.88
C GLY A 258 -39.86 -2.17 -27.94
N ALA A 259 -39.83 -0.84 -27.96
CA ALA A 259 -38.99 -0.08 -27.05
C ALA A 259 -39.43 -0.27 -25.58
N ARG A 260 -38.46 -0.45 -24.69
CA ARG A 260 -38.68 -0.75 -23.29
C ARG A 260 -38.59 0.52 -22.44
N PRO A 261 -39.57 0.79 -21.56
CA PRO A 261 -39.50 1.93 -20.65
C PRO A 261 -38.32 1.80 -19.69
N GLY A 262 -37.50 2.85 -19.57
CA GLY A 262 -36.36 2.89 -18.63
C GLY A 262 -35.09 2.18 -19.12
N VAL A 263 -35.09 1.63 -20.33
CA VAL A 263 -33.90 1.06 -20.98
C VAL A 263 -33.17 2.14 -21.78
N LYS A 264 -31.83 2.13 -21.75
CA LYS A 264 -31.02 3.12 -22.48
C LYS A 264 -31.24 2.96 -23.99
N LYS A 265 -31.54 4.08 -24.65
CA LYS A 265 -31.81 4.17 -26.09
C LYS A 265 -30.56 4.62 -26.82
N VAL A 266 -30.12 3.83 -27.80
CA VAL A 266 -28.93 4.12 -28.61
C VAL A 266 -29.32 4.22 -30.08
N MET A 267 -29.03 5.35 -30.72
CA MET A 267 -29.26 5.59 -32.13
C MET A 267 -27.92 5.65 -32.87
N ILE A 268 -27.78 4.89 -33.96
CA ILE A 268 -26.57 4.88 -34.78
C ILE A 268 -26.93 5.37 -36.17
N ILE A 269 -26.41 6.54 -36.54
CA ILE A 269 -26.70 7.22 -37.79
C ILE A 269 -25.54 6.98 -38.77
N VAL A 270 -25.84 6.44 -39.94
CA VAL A 270 -24.85 6.20 -41.02
C VAL A 270 -25.28 6.95 -42.27
N THR A 271 -24.43 7.86 -42.76
CA THR A 271 -24.72 8.68 -43.95
C THR A 271 -23.45 9.06 -44.71
N ASP A 272 -23.58 9.30 -46.02
CA ASP A 272 -22.50 9.70 -46.92
C ASP A 272 -22.68 11.06 -47.59
N GLY A 273 -23.71 11.82 -47.20
CA GLY A 273 -24.09 13.06 -47.87
C GLY A 273 -24.67 14.10 -46.92
N GLU A 274 -24.48 15.37 -47.28
CA GLU A 274 -25.15 16.50 -46.61
C GLU A 274 -26.68 16.34 -46.66
N SER A 275 -27.32 16.59 -45.52
CA SER A 275 -28.77 16.59 -45.37
C SER A 275 -29.41 17.70 -46.23
N HIS A 276 -30.46 17.33 -46.98
CA HIS A 276 -31.29 18.29 -47.71
C HIS A 276 -32.28 19.03 -46.80
N ASP A 277 -32.43 18.58 -45.55
CA ASP A 277 -33.28 19.13 -44.50
C ASP A 277 -32.48 19.61 -43.27
N PHE A 278 -31.22 20.01 -43.48
CA PHE A 278 -30.29 20.40 -42.42
C PHE A 278 -30.82 21.51 -41.48
N TYR A 279 -31.71 22.38 -41.97
CA TYR A 279 -32.30 23.46 -41.19
C TYR A 279 -33.22 22.97 -40.05
N ASN A 280 -33.65 21.70 -40.08
CA ASN A 280 -34.42 21.09 -39.00
C ASN A 280 -33.57 20.30 -38.01
N LEU A 281 -32.29 20.05 -38.33
CA LEU A 281 -31.41 19.16 -37.58
C LEU A 281 -31.28 19.61 -36.12
N ASP A 282 -30.95 20.88 -35.88
CA ASP A 282 -30.77 21.44 -34.51
C ASP A 282 -31.98 21.21 -33.61
N LYS A 283 -33.19 21.34 -34.17
CA LYS A 283 -34.44 21.10 -33.44
C LYS A 283 -34.57 19.62 -33.08
N VAL A 284 -34.33 18.72 -34.05
CA VAL A 284 -34.48 17.27 -33.87
C VAL A 284 -33.43 16.75 -32.88
N ILE A 285 -32.19 17.21 -32.95
CA ILE A 285 -31.13 16.81 -32.02
C ILE A 285 -31.47 17.22 -30.59
N LYS A 286 -31.97 18.44 -30.38
CA LYS A 286 -32.43 18.87 -29.06
C LYS A 286 -33.59 18.01 -28.53
N GLU A 287 -34.54 17.65 -29.38
CA GLU A 287 -35.64 16.75 -29.00
C GLU A 287 -35.12 15.33 -28.68
N CYS A 288 -34.07 14.84 -29.36
CA CYS A 288 -33.42 13.58 -29.00
C CYS A 288 -32.71 13.64 -27.63
N GLU A 289 -32.13 14.78 -27.26
CA GLU A 289 -31.52 15.00 -25.94
C GLU A 289 -32.58 15.02 -24.83
N GLU A 290 -33.72 15.66 -25.08
CA GLU A 290 -34.87 15.66 -24.15
C GLU A 290 -35.44 14.25 -23.93
N ASP A 291 -35.34 13.37 -24.93
CA ASP A 291 -35.80 11.97 -24.88
C ASP A 291 -34.74 10.97 -24.35
N ASP A 292 -33.57 11.47 -23.92
CA ASP A 292 -32.40 10.70 -23.45
C ASP A 292 -31.94 9.62 -24.45
N ILE A 293 -31.79 10.00 -25.72
CA ILE A 293 -31.29 9.12 -26.79
C ILE A 293 -29.82 9.41 -27.04
N GLU A 294 -28.97 8.41 -26.81
CA GLU A 294 -27.55 8.44 -27.12
C GLU A 294 -27.33 8.26 -28.62
N ARG A 295 -26.62 9.17 -29.29
CA ARG A 295 -26.51 9.21 -30.77
C ARG A 295 -25.08 9.08 -31.23
N PHE A 296 -24.80 8.07 -32.06
CA PHE A 296 -23.54 7.86 -32.74
C PHE A 296 -23.63 8.26 -34.21
N GLY A 297 -22.80 9.21 -34.65
CA GLY A 297 -22.75 9.66 -36.05
C GLY A 297 -21.58 9.03 -36.81
N ILE A 298 -21.87 8.39 -37.94
CA ILE A 298 -20.89 7.77 -38.83
C ILE A 298 -20.94 8.47 -40.18
N ALA A 299 -19.90 9.25 -40.48
CA ALA A 299 -19.72 9.96 -41.73
C ALA A 299 -18.92 9.12 -42.74
N VAL A 300 -19.53 8.78 -43.87
CA VAL A 300 -18.91 7.98 -44.94
C VAL A 300 -18.47 8.88 -46.09
N LEU A 301 -17.16 8.96 -46.36
CA LEU A 301 -16.61 9.87 -47.38
C LEU A 301 -16.53 9.27 -48.80
N GLY A 302 -17.21 8.14 -49.04
CA GLY A 302 -17.14 7.40 -50.30
C GLY A 302 -17.52 8.25 -51.51
N ASP A 303 -18.69 8.88 -51.49
CA ASP A 303 -19.15 9.75 -52.59
C ASP A 303 -18.24 10.97 -52.79
N TYR A 304 -17.85 11.62 -51.69
CA TYR A 304 -16.99 12.80 -51.70
C TYR A 304 -15.63 12.52 -52.36
N ASN A 305 -15.05 11.35 -52.07
CA ASN A 305 -13.79 10.90 -52.66
C ASN A 305 -13.95 10.50 -54.12
N ARG A 306 -15.02 9.79 -54.50
CA ARG A 306 -15.30 9.41 -55.90
C ARG A 306 -15.51 10.62 -56.80
N ASN A 307 -16.16 11.66 -56.28
CA ASN A 307 -16.50 12.88 -57.03
C ASN A 307 -15.45 13.99 -56.92
N ASN A 308 -14.30 13.75 -56.27
CA ASN A 308 -13.24 14.75 -56.03
C ASN A 308 -13.78 16.09 -55.47
N ARG A 309 -14.65 16.00 -54.46
CA ARG A 309 -15.26 17.18 -53.82
C ARG A 309 -14.20 18.06 -53.15
N SER A 310 -14.52 19.34 -53.01
CA SER A 310 -13.60 20.29 -52.39
C SER A 310 -13.43 20.02 -50.89
N ILE A 311 -12.25 20.35 -50.35
CA ILE A 311 -11.95 20.21 -48.91
C ILE A 311 -12.97 20.96 -48.04
N LYS A 312 -13.55 22.06 -48.56
CA LYS A 312 -14.58 22.84 -47.85
C LYS A 312 -15.89 22.07 -47.71
N GLU A 313 -16.33 21.38 -48.76
CA GLU A 313 -17.53 20.54 -48.73
C GLU A 313 -17.34 19.35 -47.79
N VAL A 314 -16.19 18.68 -47.86
CA VAL A 314 -15.86 17.56 -46.94
C VAL A 314 -15.88 18.00 -45.48
N LYS A 315 -15.30 19.18 -45.19
CA LYS A 315 -15.27 19.71 -43.82
C LYS A 315 -16.67 20.07 -43.32
N LYS A 316 -17.50 20.69 -44.17
CA LYS A 316 -18.88 21.05 -43.84
C LYS A 316 -19.72 19.81 -43.49
N PHE A 317 -19.60 18.76 -44.29
CA PHE A 317 -20.27 17.48 -44.03
C PHE A 317 -19.83 16.84 -42.70
N ILE A 318 -18.52 16.83 -42.42
CA ILE A 318 -18.00 16.31 -41.14
C ILE A 318 -18.56 17.11 -39.95
N GLU A 319 -18.60 18.44 -40.05
CA GLU A 319 -19.15 19.32 -39.00
C GLU A 319 -20.65 19.06 -38.78
N GLU A 320 -21.41 18.76 -39.84
CA GLU A 320 -22.82 18.38 -39.74
C GLU A 320 -23.02 17.06 -38.99
N ILE A 321 -22.25 16.01 -39.30
CA ILE A 321 -22.39 14.72 -38.59
C ILE A 321 -21.86 14.79 -37.16
N GLN A 322 -20.88 15.66 -36.90
CA GLN A 322 -20.44 15.96 -35.54
C GLN A 322 -21.54 16.61 -34.71
N SER A 323 -22.36 17.50 -35.28
CA SER A 323 -23.47 18.13 -34.53
C SER A 323 -24.65 17.19 -34.28
N ILE A 324 -24.76 16.09 -35.03
CA ILE A 324 -25.75 15.02 -34.78
C ILE A 324 -25.34 14.12 -33.61
N SER A 325 -24.04 13.92 -33.45
CA SER A 325 -23.45 13.01 -32.45
C SER A 325 -23.59 13.57 -31.04
N SER A 326 -23.71 12.69 -30.04
CA SER A 326 -23.84 13.11 -28.63
C SER A 326 -22.50 13.52 -28.02
N ASP A 327 -22.54 14.28 -26.93
CA ASP A 327 -21.34 14.69 -26.20
C ASP A 327 -20.81 13.58 -25.29
N PRO A 328 -19.49 13.32 -25.24
CA PRO A 328 -18.44 14.00 -25.98
C PRO A 328 -18.31 13.50 -27.43
N VAL A 329 -18.19 14.42 -28.39
CA VAL A 329 -18.10 14.10 -29.83
C VAL A 329 -16.96 13.12 -30.16
N GLY A 330 -15.84 13.15 -29.44
CA GLY A 330 -14.71 12.23 -29.67
C GLY A 330 -15.06 10.75 -29.52
N ASP A 331 -16.14 10.46 -28.78
CA ASP A 331 -16.67 9.13 -28.51
C ASP A 331 -17.83 8.74 -29.41
N HIS A 332 -18.64 9.71 -29.81
CA HIS A 332 -19.87 9.44 -30.55
C HIS A 332 -19.74 9.64 -32.06
N PHE A 333 -18.67 10.28 -32.53
CA PHE A 333 -18.43 10.53 -33.95
C PHE A 333 -17.35 9.63 -34.54
N PHE A 334 -17.64 9.08 -35.73
CA PHE A 334 -16.70 8.31 -36.54
C PHE A 334 -16.70 8.83 -37.98
N ASN A 335 -15.53 9.02 -38.56
CA ASN A 335 -15.36 9.28 -39.98
C ASN A 335 -14.67 8.10 -40.67
N VAL A 336 -15.17 7.71 -41.84
CA VAL A 336 -14.57 6.65 -42.65
C VAL A 336 -14.29 7.15 -44.06
N SER A 337 -13.21 6.65 -44.66
CA SER A 337 -12.77 7.07 -46.00
C SER A 337 -13.76 6.67 -47.09
N ASP A 338 -14.42 5.54 -46.93
CA ASP A 338 -15.30 4.89 -47.90
C ASP A 338 -16.18 3.85 -47.19
N GLU A 339 -17.11 3.26 -47.94
CA GLU A 339 -18.05 2.28 -47.43
C GLU A 339 -17.38 0.98 -46.97
N PHE A 340 -16.23 0.58 -47.55
CA PHE A 340 -15.52 -0.63 -47.12
C PHE A 340 -14.80 -0.43 -45.78
N ALA A 341 -14.34 0.78 -45.50
CA ALA A 341 -13.71 1.15 -44.24
C ALA A 341 -14.66 1.07 -43.03
N LEU A 342 -15.98 0.99 -43.24
CA LEU A 342 -16.96 0.74 -42.17
C LEU A 342 -16.64 -0.54 -41.36
N LEU A 343 -16.07 -1.57 -42.00
CA LEU A 343 -15.72 -2.81 -41.31
C LEU A 343 -14.61 -2.63 -40.26
N ASN A 344 -13.77 -1.60 -40.40
CA ASN A 344 -12.67 -1.31 -39.48
C ASN A 344 -13.15 -0.62 -38.21
N ILE A 345 -14.28 0.10 -38.27
CA ILE A 345 -14.81 0.80 -37.10
C ILE A 345 -15.74 -0.06 -36.24
N VAL A 346 -16.19 -1.22 -36.73
CA VAL A 346 -17.14 -2.10 -36.01
C VAL A 346 -16.65 -2.44 -34.60
N ASP A 347 -15.37 -2.78 -34.46
CA ASP A 347 -14.81 -3.20 -33.17
C ASP A 347 -14.71 -2.01 -32.21
N ALA A 348 -14.38 -0.81 -32.72
CA ALA A 348 -14.33 0.43 -31.94
C ALA A 348 -15.74 0.91 -31.53
N LEU A 349 -16.68 0.92 -32.47
CA LEU A 349 -18.08 1.28 -32.23
C LEU A 349 -18.74 0.33 -31.23
N GLY A 350 -18.56 -0.98 -31.41
CA GLY A 350 -19.05 -1.98 -30.46
C GLY A 350 -18.51 -1.75 -29.06
N SER A 351 -17.20 -1.50 -28.93
CA SER A 351 -16.59 -1.24 -27.63
C SER A 351 -17.18 -0.02 -26.91
N ARG A 352 -17.49 1.07 -27.64
CA ARG A 352 -18.12 2.28 -27.07
C ARG A 352 -19.58 2.06 -26.69
N ILE A 353 -20.33 1.29 -27.48
CA ILE A 353 -21.72 0.97 -27.16
C ILE A 353 -21.80 0.03 -25.95
N PHE A 354 -20.92 -0.96 -25.86
CA PHE A 354 -20.88 -1.87 -24.70
C PHE A 354 -20.43 -1.17 -23.41
N ALA A 355 -19.67 -0.07 -23.49
CA ALA A 355 -19.38 0.76 -22.33
C ALA A 355 -20.66 1.40 -21.74
N LEU A 356 -21.70 1.65 -22.56
CA LEU A 356 -23.00 2.15 -22.09
C LEU A 356 -23.82 1.07 -21.34
N GLU A 357 -23.50 -0.22 -21.49
CA GLU A 357 -24.08 -1.29 -20.66
C GLU A 357 -23.50 -1.31 -19.23
N ALA A 358 -22.31 -0.73 -19.06
CA ALA A 358 -21.53 -0.76 -17.83
C ALA A 358 -21.55 0.55 -17.04
N THR A 359 -21.99 1.66 -17.66
CA THR A 359 -21.97 3.00 -17.07
C THR A 359 -23.39 3.56 -16.91
N SER A 360 -23.58 4.41 -15.90
CA SER A 360 -24.85 5.13 -15.67
C SER A 360 -24.87 6.54 -16.30
N GLY A 361 -23.74 6.98 -16.89
CA GLY A 361 -23.57 8.29 -17.51
C GLY A 361 -23.45 8.25 -19.04
N ASN A 362 -23.42 9.43 -19.68
CA ASN A 362 -23.34 9.60 -21.15
C ASN A 362 -21.89 9.51 -21.69
N TYR A 363 -20.93 9.02 -20.91
CA TYR A 363 -19.51 8.95 -21.28
C TYR A 363 -19.12 7.52 -21.64
N THR A 364 -18.71 7.27 -22.89
CA THR A 364 -18.42 5.90 -23.37
C THR A 364 -16.95 5.46 -23.22
N SER A 365 -16.07 6.33 -22.75
CA SER A 365 -14.61 6.09 -22.68
C SER A 365 -13.96 6.30 -21.32
N SER A 366 -14.71 6.69 -20.29
CA SER A 366 -14.19 6.83 -18.93
C SER A 366 -14.57 5.62 -18.08
N PHE A 367 -13.56 4.91 -17.56
CA PHE A 367 -13.77 3.99 -16.46
C PHE A 367 -14.23 4.79 -15.22
N GLU A 368 -15.37 4.44 -14.66
CA GLU A 368 -15.79 4.89 -13.34
C GLU A 368 -15.22 3.95 -12.28
N MET A 369 -15.84 2.77 -12.12
CA MET A 369 -15.58 1.81 -11.05
C MET A 369 -15.16 0.44 -11.55
N GLU A 370 -15.22 0.20 -12.86
CA GLU A 370 -14.95 -1.09 -13.53
C GLU A 370 -13.51 -1.57 -13.32
N MET A 371 -12.58 -0.63 -13.16
CA MET A 371 -11.15 -0.89 -12.94
C MET A 371 -10.67 -0.34 -11.59
N SER A 372 -11.58 -0.24 -10.62
CA SER A 372 -11.33 0.36 -9.30
C SER A 372 -10.39 -0.44 -8.40
N GLN A 373 -10.29 -1.76 -8.62
CA GLN A 373 -9.48 -2.68 -7.80
C GLN A 373 -9.71 -2.50 -6.28
N ALA A 374 -10.98 -2.36 -5.89
CA ALA A 374 -11.40 -2.25 -4.50
C ALA A 374 -10.82 -3.38 -3.63
N GLY A 375 -10.42 -3.03 -2.42
CA GLY A 375 -9.70 -3.95 -1.52
C GLY A 375 -8.19 -4.03 -1.76
N PHE A 376 -7.62 -3.20 -2.66
CA PHE A 376 -6.17 -3.05 -2.79
C PHE A 376 -5.50 -2.56 -1.50
N SER A 377 -6.23 -1.76 -0.73
CA SER A 377 -5.86 -1.38 0.63
C SER A 377 -7.11 -1.38 1.49
N ALA A 378 -6.96 -1.75 2.75
CA ALA A 378 -8.02 -1.72 3.75
C ALA A 378 -7.38 -1.56 5.14
N HIS A 379 -8.11 -0.89 6.00
CA HIS A 379 -7.77 -0.58 7.38
C HIS A 379 -9.06 -0.52 8.18
N THR A 380 -9.02 -0.88 9.45
CA THR A 380 -10.16 -0.78 10.33
C THR A 380 -10.22 0.58 11.00
N SER A 381 -11.24 1.37 10.67
CA SER A 381 -11.61 2.56 11.44
C SER A 381 -12.61 2.19 12.55
N LYS A 382 -12.93 3.15 13.43
CA LYS A 382 -13.90 2.93 14.52
C LYS A 382 -15.31 2.61 14.00
N VAL A 383 -15.63 2.95 12.75
CA VAL A 383 -16.98 2.85 12.17
C VAL A 383 -17.05 1.90 10.97
N SER A 384 -16.00 1.86 10.12
CA SER A 384 -15.99 1.07 8.88
C SER A 384 -14.58 0.66 8.43
N TYR A 385 -14.48 -0.01 7.29
CA TYR A 385 -13.19 -0.13 6.59
C TYR A 385 -12.83 1.20 5.93
N ALA A 386 -11.55 1.59 6.01
CA ALA A 386 -10.95 2.78 5.40
C ALA A 386 -9.59 2.41 4.78
N VAL A 387 -8.88 3.37 4.18
CA VAL A 387 -7.47 3.14 3.72
C VAL A 387 -6.50 3.36 4.87
N GLN A 388 -6.68 4.47 5.59
CA GLN A 388 -6.03 4.79 6.87
C GLN A 388 -6.86 5.88 7.57
N SER A 389 -6.88 5.89 8.89
CA SER A 389 -7.60 6.87 9.71
C SER A 389 -6.76 7.40 10.86
N ALA A 390 -6.98 8.65 11.25
CA ALA A 390 -6.39 9.26 12.44
C ALA A 390 -7.49 9.77 13.38
N SER A 391 -7.41 9.42 14.66
CA SER A 391 -8.38 9.87 15.67
C SER A 391 -7.92 11.20 16.27
N THR A 392 -8.80 12.20 16.30
CA THR A 392 -8.51 13.51 16.89
C THR A 392 -9.61 13.92 17.87
N PRO A 393 -9.36 14.88 18.78
CA PRO A 393 -10.41 15.42 19.66
C PRO A 393 -11.61 16.00 18.90
N ASN A 394 -11.40 16.43 17.65
CA ASN A 394 -12.41 17.04 16.78
C ASN A 394 -13.06 16.03 15.80
N GLY A 395 -12.91 14.74 16.05
CA GLY A 395 -13.42 13.66 15.20
C GLY A 395 -12.33 12.89 14.44
N GLU A 396 -12.77 11.98 13.58
CA GLU A 396 -11.89 11.12 12.79
C GLU A 396 -11.48 11.82 11.47
N LEU A 397 -10.21 11.66 11.12
CA LEU A 397 -9.65 12.08 9.83
C LEU A 397 -9.36 10.83 9.01
N TYR A 398 -9.69 10.87 7.73
CA TYR A 398 -9.34 9.82 6.78
C TYR A 398 -8.18 10.27 5.91
N ILE A 399 -7.27 9.34 5.62
CA ILE A 399 -6.01 9.64 4.96
C ILE A 399 -5.87 8.67 3.78
N THR A 400 -5.60 9.22 2.60
CA THR A 400 -5.38 8.41 1.39
C THR A 400 -4.15 8.87 0.63
N GLY A 401 -3.45 7.92 0.05
CA GLY A 401 -2.25 8.11 -0.74
C GLY A 401 -2.53 8.10 -2.23
N ALA A 402 -1.87 8.96 -2.99
CA ALA A 402 -1.90 8.95 -4.45
C ALA A 402 -0.45 9.01 -4.98
N PRO A 403 0.30 7.91 -4.90
CA PRO A 403 1.75 7.90 -5.12
C PRO A 403 2.18 8.22 -6.55
N ARG A 404 1.27 8.12 -7.52
CA ARG A 404 1.52 8.48 -8.93
C ARG A 404 1.07 9.88 -9.33
N TYR A 405 0.45 10.63 -8.40
CA TYR A 405 -0.04 11.98 -8.71
C TYR A 405 1.11 12.90 -9.13
N ASN A 406 0.97 13.54 -10.29
CA ASN A 406 1.99 14.40 -10.90
C ASN A 406 3.39 13.75 -10.93
N HIS A 407 3.44 12.42 -10.99
CA HIS A 407 4.65 11.60 -10.92
C HIS A 407 5.50 11.74 -9.64
N THR A 408 5.17 12.63 -8.69
CA THR A 408 5.90 12.79 -7.41
C THR A 408 5.19 12.11 -6.25
N GLY A 409 3.86 12.04 -6.29
CA GLY A 409 3.01 11.52 -5.23
C GLY A 409 2.42 12.60 -4.33
N ARG A 410 1.27 12.31 -3.72
CA ARG A 410 0.62 13.17 -2.71
C ARG A 410 -0.14 12.32 -1.69
N VAL A 411 -0.41 12.90 -0.53
CA VAL A 411 -1.33 12.36 0.49
C VAL A 411 -2.45 13.37 0.71
N ILE A 412 -3.68 12.89 0.77
CA ILE A 412 -4.87 13.70 0.99
C ILE A 412 -5.46 13.32 2.34
N VAL A 413 -5.68 14.32 3.18
CA VAL A 413 -6.37 14.19 4.47
C VAL A 413 -7.73 14.83 4.33
N TYR A 414 -8.78 14.13 4.75
CA TYR A 414 -10.16 14.58 4.59
C TYR A 414 -11.03 14.14 5.76
N LYS A 415 -12.15 14.82 5.92
CA LYS A 415 -13.24 14.46 6.84
C LYS A 415 -14.42 13.93 6.05
N LEU A 416 -15.11 12.96 6.64
CA LEU A 416 -16.36 12.42 6.13
C LEU A 416 -17.49 12.93 7.03
N ASP A 417 -18.49 13.59 6.46
CA ASP A 417 -19.69 14.03 7.16
C ASP A 417 -20.92 13.50 6.40
N GLY A 418 -21.36 12.30 6.74
CA GLY A 418 -22.29 11.53 5.92
C GLY A 418 -21.66 11.12 4.58
N GLU A 419 -22.22 11.58 3.47
CA GLU A 419 -21.69 11.35 2.12
C GLU A 419 -20.77 12.50 1.62
N ILE A 420 -20.61 13.57 2.42
CA ILE A 420 -19.84 14.73 2.00
C ILE A 420 -18.37 14.55 2.43
N ILE A 421 -17.47 14.58 1.43
CA ILE A 421 -16.03 14.55 1.63
C ILE A 421 -15.48 15.98 1.66
N THR A 422 -14.88 16.38 2.77
CA THR A 422 -14.20 17.68 2.90
C THR A 422 -12.70 17.48 3.06
N VAL A 423 -11.91 17.91 2.07
CA VAL A 423 -10.44 17.86 2.14
C VAL A 423 -9.93 18.89 3.14
N THR A 424 -9.21 18.43 4.16
CA THR A 424 -8.64 19.29 5.20
C THR A 424 -7.19 19.67 4.90
N GLN A 425 -6.41 18.75 4.33
CA GLN A 425 -5.00 18.97 4.04
C GLN A 425 -4.50 18.12 2.86
N VAL A 426 -3.51 18.63 2.14
CA VAL A 426 -2.79 17.88 1.10
C VAL A 426 -1.29 17.97 1.36
N LEU A 427 -0.63 16.83 1.52
CA LEU A 427 0.82 16.70 1.63
C LEU A 427 1.39 16.31 0.26
N LYS A 428 2.48 16.94 -0.17
CA LYS A 428 3.05 16.77 -1.52
C LYS A 428 4.41 16.08 -1.44
N GLY A 429 4.65 15.11 -2.32
CA GLY A 429 5.97 14.50 -2.50
C GLY A 429 6.94 15.44 -3.22
N GLU A 430 8.21 15.36 -2.85
CA GLU A 430 9.27 16.28 -3.32
C GLU A 430 9.96 15.79 -4.60
N GLN A 431 10.09 14.47 -4.78
CA GLN A 431 10.90 13.87 -5.85
C GLN A 431 10.04 13.05 -6.81
N ILE A 432 10.27 13.22 -8.12
CA ILE A 432 9.63 12.43 -9.18
C ILE A 432 10.00 10.95 -9.05
N GLY A 433 9.03 10.07 -9.23
CA GLY A 433 9.20 8.62 -9.13
C GLY A 433 9.36 8.10 -7.70
N SER A 434 9.38 8.96 -6.67
CA SER A 434 9.62 8.53 -5.28
C SER A 434 8.50 7.68 -4.68
N TYR A 435 7.33 7.68 -5.34
CA TYR A 435 6.14 6.95 -4.92
C TYR A 435 5.61 7.42 -3.55
N PHE A 436 5.79 8.71 -3.23
CA PHE A 436 5.39 9.31 -1.96
C PHE A 436 3.89 9.12 -1.67
N GLY A 437 3.58 8.56 -0.50
CA GLY A 437 2.21 8.26 -0.11
C GLY A 437 1.75 6.86 -0.49
N SER A 438 2.65 5.95 -0.87
CA SER A 438 2.28 4.56 -1.16
C SER A 438 1.99 3.71 0.07
N VAL A 439 2.60 4.08 1.20
CA VAL A 439 2.42 3.43 2.51
C VAL A 439 2.15 4.53 3.52
N LEU A 440 1.12 4.33 4.33
CA LEU A 440 0.67 5.28 5.33
C LEU A 440 0.49 4.51 6.63
N GLN A 441 1.02 5.05 7.72
CA GLN A 441 0.75 4.51 9.05
C GLN A 441 0.58 5.64 10.05
N THR A 442 -0.55 5.64 10.73
CA THR A 442 -0.81 6.53 11.87
C THR A 442 -0.43 5.83 13.15
N VAL A 443 0.09 6.57 14.12
CA VAL A 443 0.49 6.02 15.41
C VAL A 443 0.01 6.96 16.52
N ASP A 444 -0.70 6.39 17.49
CA ASP A 444 -0.94 6.97 18.82
C ASP A 444 0.22 6.52 19.71
N VAL A 445 1.21 7.40 19.88
CA VAL A 445 2.49 7.02 20.47
C VAL A 445 2.36 6.93 21.98
N ASP A 446 1.69 7.88 22.62
CA ASP A 446 1.54 7.91 24.09
C ASP A 446 0.28 7.21 24.61
N GLN A 447 -0.45 6.52 23.73
CA GLN A 447 -1.62 5.70 24.04
C GLN A 447 -2.79 6.49 24.65
N ASP A 448 -2.92 7.77 24.28
CA ASP A 448 -4.00 8.64 24.77
C ASP A 448 -5.31 8.49 23.97
N SER A 449 -5.37 7.52 23.05
CA SER A 449 -6.45 7.25 22.09
C SER A 449 -6.57 8.25 20.94
N TYR A 450 -5.67 9.22 20.85
CA TYR A 450 -5.55 10.16 19.74
C TYR A 450 -4.27 9.90 18.94
N THR A 451 -4.37 10.10 17.64
CA THR A 451 -3.21 9.93 16.76
C THR A 451 -2.23 11.08 16.94
N ASP A 452 -0.97 10.77 17.23
CA ASP A 452 0.09 11.77 17.38
C ASP A 452 0.83 12.04 16.07
N ILE A 453 1.12 10.97 15.31
CA ILE A 453 1.96 11.05 14.12
C ILE A 453 1.37 10.27 12.95
N LEU A 454 1.73 10.73 11.74
CA LEU A 454 1.53 10.05 10.48
C LEU A 454 2.89 9.81 9.82
N LEU A 455 3.17 8.56 9.51
CA LEU A 455 4.31 8.12 8.74
C LEU A 455 3.91 7.94 7.28
N VAL A 456 4.67 8.54 6.38
CA VAL A 456 4.43 8.47 4.93
C VAL A 456 5.66 7.87 4.24
N GLY A 457 5.48 6.70 3.64
CA GLY A 457 6.52 6.03 2.88
C GLY A 457 6.70 6.60 1.47
N ALA A 458 7.96 6.70 1.05
CA ALA A 458 8.39 6.96 -0.32
C ALA A 458 9.49 5.94 -0.70
N PRO A 459 9.14 4.65 -0.87
CA PRO A 459 10.12 3.57 -1.00
C PRO A 459 10.98 3.67 -2.26
N MET A 460 10.51 4.37 -3.30
CA MET A 460 11.27 4.57 -4.54
C MET A 460 12.05 5.89 -4.54
N PHE A 461 12.18 6.55 -3.39
CA PHE A 461 13.01 7.76 -3.30
C PHE A 461 14.46 7.42 -3.67
N MET A 462 15.00 8.15 -4.63
CA MET A 462 16.33 8.00 -5.16
C MET A 462 17.34 8.74 -4.29
N GLY A 463 18.32 7.99 -3.78
CA GLY A 463 19.43 8.48 -2.99
C GLY A 463 20.51 9.19 -3.83
N PRO A 464 21.58 9.69 -3.18
CA PRO A 464 22.64 10.45 -3.83
C PRO A 464 23.44 9.65 -4.86
N GLU A 465 23.51 8.32 -4.74
CA GLU A 465 24.20 7.42 -5.68
C GLU A 465 23.27 6.88 -6.79
N ARG A 466 22.04 7.41 -6.90
CA ARG A 466 20.98 6.94 -7.81
C ARG A 466 20.53 5.51 -7.53
N GLU A 467 20.53 5.15 -6.28
CA GLU A 467 19.95 3.95 -5.71
C GLU A 467 18.53 4.22 -5.21
N GLU A 468 17.64 3.23 -5.27
CA GLU A 468 16.30 3.26 -4.66
C GLU A 468 16.43 3.14 -3.13
N GLN A 469 17.01 4.15 -2.50
CA GLN A 469 17.25 4.20 -1.05
C GLN A 469 15.94 4.03 -0.28
N GLY A 470 14.91 4.77 -0.70
CA GLY A 470 13.64 4.89 0.02
C GLY A 470 13.76 5.78 1.26
N GLN A 471 12.67 6.45 1.63
CA GLN A 471 12.59 7.32 2.81
C GLN A 471 11.20 7.28 3.44
N VAL A 472 11.12 7.59 4.74
CA VAL A 472 9.86 7.71 5.46
C VAL A 472 9.77 9.09 6.11
N TYR A 473 8.71 9.83 5.81
CA TYR A 473 8.45 11.16 6.35
C TYR A 473 7.61 11.04 7.61
N VAL A 474 8.00 11.72 8.68
CA VAL A 474 7.28 11.76 9.94
C VAL A 474 6.55 13.09 10.03
N TYR A 475 5.22 13.04 10.07
CA TYR A 475 4.37 14.20 10.29
C TYR A 475 3.74 14.14 11.67
N LYS A 476 3.84 15.22 12.43
CA LYS A 476 3.21 15.35 13.74
C LYS A 476 1.86 16.06 13.61
N LEU A 477 0.85 15.54 14.28
CA LEU A 477 -0.46 16.18 14.36
C LEU A 477 -0.40 17.36 15.35
N ASN A 478 -0.82 18.53 14.88
CA ASN A 478 -0.93 19.72 15.72
C ASN A 478 -2.34 19.87 16.34
N GLU A 479 -2.51 20.80 17.27
CA GLU A 479 -3.80 21.07 17.94
C GLU A 479 -4.93 21.50 16.98
N LYS A 480 -4.59 21.98 15.79
CA LYS A 480 -5.55 22.35 14.74
C LYS A 480 -6.01 21.15 13.90
N GLY A 481 -5.48 19.96 14.15
CA GLY A 481 -5.77 18.76 13.38
C GLY A 481 -5.07 18.72 12.01
N LEU A 482 -3.93 19.40 11.88
CA LEU A 482 -3.08 19.37 10.68
C LEU A 482 -1.76 18.65 10.96
N PHE A 483 -1.27 17.94 9.96
CA PHE A 483 -0.02 17.20 9.97
C PHE A 483 1.14 18.10 9.52
N GLU A 484 2.10 18.33 10.41
CA GLU A 484 3.30 19.13 10.15
C GLU A 484 4.53 18.23 10.02
N HIS A 485 5.32 18.41 8.97
CA HIS A 485 6.55 17.63 8.78
C HIS A 485 7.52 17.91 9.92
N GLN A 486 7.98 16.85 10.58
CA GLN A 486 8.88 16.94 11.72
C GLN A 486 10.29 16.50 11.34
N THR A 487 10.42 15.30 10.76
CA THR A 487 11.70 14.70 10.41
C THR A 487 11.52 13.65 9.31
N THR A 488 12.63 13.14 8.77
CA THR A 488 12.64 12.12 7.72
C THR A 488 13.62 11.02 8.08
N LEU A 489 13.12 9.79 8.15
CA LEU A 489 13.88 8.59 8.45
C LEU A 489 14.49 8.01 7.16
N LYS A 490 15.70 7.47 7.30
CA LYS A 490 16.50 6.90 6.20
C LYS A 490 17.13 5.59 6.65
N PRO A 491 17.32 4.62 5.74
CA PRO A 491 18.05 3.40 6.04
C PRO A 491 19.54 3.68 6.18
N ASP A 492 20.30 2.67 6.60
CA ASP A 492 21.75 2.70 6.49
C ASP A 492 22.18 2.79 5.02
N ASN A 493 23.26 3.53 4.76
CA ASN A 493 23.78 3.69 3.41
C ASN A 493 24.15 2.32 2.81
N GLN A 494 23.60 2.03 1.64
CA GLN A 494 23.87 0.81 0.90
C GLN A 494 24.92 1.07 -0.18
N THR A 495 25.84 0.13 -0.39
CA THR A 495 26.73 0.14 -1.55
C THR A 495 26.13 -0.68 -2.68
N CYS A 496 25.93 -0.07 -3.85
CA CYS A 496 25.41 -0.79 -4.99
C CYS A 496 26.35 -1.87 -5.50
N CYS A 497 25.80 -3.07 -5.73
CA CYS A 497 26.49 -4.14 -6.44
C CYS A 497 26.76 -3.70 -7.88
N THR A 498 28.01 -3.37 -8.17
CA THR A 498 28.49 -2.97 -9.51
C THR A 498 29.62 -3.91 -9.93
N SER A 499 29.96 -3.95 -11.23
CA SER A 499 31.08 -4.74 -11.74
C SER A 499 32.44 -4.40 -11.09
N ALA A 500 32.55 -3.24 -10.42
CA ALA A 500 33.73 -2.79 -9.68
C ALA A 500 33.71 -3.10 -8.17
N HIS A 501 32.53 -3.38 -7.57
CA HIS A 501 32.35 -3.67 -6.14
C HIS A 501 31.73 -5.06 -5.97
N SER A 502 32.56 -6.09 -6.12
CA SER A 502 32.16 -7.51 -6.18
C SER A 502 32.39 -8.31 -4.89
N ASN A 503 33.01 -7.72 -3.86
CA ASN A 503 33.30 -8.43 -2.62
C ASN A 503 32.03 -8.52 -1.74
N GLY A 504 31.16 -9.49 -2.05
CA GLY A 504 29.96 -9.83 -1.27
C GLY A 504 28.65 -9.94 -2.06
N CYS A 505 28.63 -9.51 -3.32
CA CYS A 505 27.44 -9.54 -4.18
C CYS A 505 27.34 -10.86 -4.97
N THR A 506 26.14 -11.42 -5.09
CA THR A 506 25.92 -12.62 -5.91
C THR A 506 25.77 -12.25 -7.40
N ILE A 507 26.26 -13.10 -8.32
CA ILE A 507 26.22 -12.84 -9.78
C ILE A 507 24.78 -12.67 -10.31
N ILE A 508 23.79 -13.17 -9.57
CA ILE A 508 22.37 -13.22 -9.97
C ILE A 508 21.73 -11.82 -10.02
N ASN A 509 22.20 -10.88 -9.21
CA ASN A 509 21.56 -9.57 -9.03
C ASN A 509 22.35 -8.40 -9.67
N ILE A 510 23.33 -8.68 -10.53
CA ILE A 510 24.16 -7.65 -11.20
C ILE A 510 23.33 -6.64 -12.03
N ASN A 511 22.09 -6.99 -12.40
CA ASN A 511 21.15 -6.14 -13.12
C ASN A 511 19.86 -5.80 -12.33
N GLY A 512 19.80 -6.12 -11.03
CA GLY A 512 18.65 -5.80 -10.19
C GLY A 512 18.60 -4.32 -9.78
N PRO A 513 17.44 -3.78 -9.36
CA PRO A 513 17.38 -2.46 -8.76
C PRO A 513 18.28 -2.43 -7.51
N CYS A 514 19.20 -1.46 -7.48
CA CYS A 514 20.02 -1.18 -6.31
C CYS A 514 19.25 -0.28 -5.35
N GLY A 515 19.36 -0.55 -4.05
CA GLY A 515 18.79 0.27 -2.98
C GLY A 515 18.19 -0.59 -1.88
N ALA A 516 17.60 0.06 -0.88
CA ALA A 516 16.96 -0.63 0.24
C ALA A 516 15.44 -0.70 0.08
N ARG A 517 14.85 0.22 -0.71
CA ARG A 517 13.40 0.53 -0.71
C ARG A 517 12.82 0.69 0.68
N PHE A 518 13.54 1.42 1.53
CA PHE A 518 13.12 1.71 2.90
C PHE A 518 11.77 2.43 2.92
N GLY A 519 10.84 1.94 3.74
CA GLY A 519 9.46 2.43 3.79
C GLY A 519 8.49 1.68 2.87
N THR A 520 8.87 0.49 2.38
CA THR A 520 7.94 -0.39 1.62
C THR A 520 6.85 -0.99 2.52
N ALA A 521 7.17 -1.19 3.79
CA ALA A 521 6.21 -1.54 4.83
C ALA A 521 6.48 -0.67 6.05
N ILE A 522 5.43 -0.20 6.70
CA ILE A 522 5.49 0.52 7.97
C ILE A 522 4.40 -0.08 8.85
N ALA A 523 4.79 -0.59 10.01
CA ALA A 523 3.86 -1.13 10.98
C ALA A 523 4.00 -0.36 12.29
N GLU A 524 2.86 0.05 12.84
CA GLU A 524 2.78 0.30 14.27
C GLU A 524 2.99 -1.02 14.97
N VAL A 525 3.96 -1.00 15.87
CA VAL A 525 4.25 -2.10 16.76
C VAL A 525 3.85 -1.59 18.15
N SER A 526 3.20 -2.44 18.94
CA SER A 526 2.93 -2.07 20.34
C SER A 526 4.24 -1.78 21.09
N ASP A 527 4.16 -1.34 22.33
CA ASP A 527 5.32 -1.01 23.16
C ASP A 527 6.26 -2.23 23.33
N LEU A 528 7.41 -2.24 22.64
CA LEU A 528 8.36 -3.35 22.69
C LEU A 528 9.21 -3.26 23.95
N ASP A 529 9.64 -2.06 24.36
CA ASP A 529 10.55 -1.88 25.49
C ASP A 529 9.85 -1.55 26.81
N LEU A 530 8.52 -1.65 26.85
CA LEU A 530 7.66 -1.42 28.01
C LEU A 530 7.92 -0.04 28.63
N ASP A 531 8.11 0.99 27.80
CA ASP A 531 8.35 2.38 28.24
C ASP A 531 7.10 3.27 28.28
N GLY A 532 5.95 2.69 27.92
CA GLY A 532 4.65 3.34 27.82
C GLY A 532 4.35 3.94 26.45
N ASN A 533 5.31 3.97 25.52
CA ASN A 533 5.12 4.51 24.18
C ASN A 533 5.05 3.39 23.14
N ARG A 534 4.23 3.55 22.09
CA ARG A 534 4.21 2.62 20.96
C ARG A 534 5.42 2.82 20.05
N ASP A 535 5.83 1.72 19.45
CA ASP A 535 7.00 1.64 18.60
C ASP A 535 6.62 1.48 17.12
N VAL A 536 7.63 1.53 16.26
CA VAL A 536 7.44 1.45 14.81
C VAL A 536 8.48 0.55 14.19
N ALA A 537 8.04 -0.35 13.31
CA ALA A 537 8.92 -1.15 12.45
C ALA A 537 8.78 -0.72 10.99
N ILE A 538 9.92 -0.54 10.31
CA ILE A 538 9.98 -0.10 8.91
C ILE A 538 10.78 -1.10 8.09
N GLY A 539 10.18 -1.56 7.01
CA GLY A 539 10.74 -2.55 6.09
C GLY A 539 11.61 -1.94 5.00
N ALA A 540 12.70 -2.63 4.69
CA ALA A 540 13.65 -2.35 3.62
C ALA A 540 13.94 -3.64 2.81
N PRO A 541 12.99 -4.11 2.00
CA PRO A 541 13.04 -5.43 1.37
C PRO A 541 14.18 -5.61 0.36
N LEU A 542 14.69 -4.54 -0.26
CA LEU A 542 15.78 -4.69 -1.25
C LEU A 542 17.18 -4.64 -0.62
N GLU A 543 17.27 -4.34 0.66
CA GLU A 543 18.54 -4.25 1.36
C GLU A 543 19.35 -5.55 1.31
N ASN A 544 20.68 -5.45 1.38
CA ASN A 544 21.58 -6.61 1.41
C ASN A 544 21.38 -7.59 0.23
N ASP A 545 21.35 -7.07 -1.00
CA ASP A 545 21.19 -7.88 -2.22
C ASP A 545 19.82 -8.61 -2.26
N HIS A 546 18.75 -7.87 -1.97
CA HIS A 546 17.35 -8.36 -1.96
C HIS A 546 17.03 -9.40 -0.88
N LYS A 547 17.93 -9.58 0.09
CA LYS A 547 17.64 -10.37 1.31
C LYS A 547 16.62 -9.65 2.19
N GLY A 548 16.73 -8.33 2.27
CA GLY A 548 15.86 -7.45 3.02
C GLY A 548 16.28 -7.27 4.49
N ALA A 549 15.73 -6.23 5.11
CA ALA A 549 15.93 -5.92 6.52
C ALA A 549 14.70 -5.16 7.08
N VAL A 550 14.61 -5.11 8.41
CA VAL A 550 13.63 -4.30 9.13
C VAL A 550 14.34 -3.44 10.17
N TYR A 551 13.92 -2.18 10.29
CA TYR A 551 14.41 -1.21 11.25
C TYR A 551 13.36 -0.95 12.31
N VAL A 552 13.74 -1.03 13.58
CA VAL A 552 12.84 -0.74 14.70
C VAL A 552 13.18 0.63 15.28
N TYR A 553 12.16 1.45 15.51
CA TYR A 553 12.23 2.80 16.04
C TYR A 553 11.36 2.90 17.28
N HIS A 554 11.94 3.41 18.37
CA HIS A 554 11.17 3.61 19.59
C HIS A 554 10.33 4.87 19.55
N GLY A 555 9.16 4.78 20.18
CA GLY A 555 8.37 5.92 20.59
C GLY A 555 9.11 6.81 21.60
N ALA A 556 8.71 8.08 21.67
CA ALA A 556 9.15 9.01 22.69
C ALA A 556 8.13 10.14 22.83
N LYS A 557 7.28 10.07 23.87
CA LYS A 557 6.19 11.04 24.08
C LYS A 557 5.22 10.97 22.88
N LYS A 558 4.95 12.09 22.22
CA LYS A 558 4.07 12.20 21.04
C LYS A 558 4.83 12.19 19.70
N THR A 559 5.93 11.44 19.60
CA THR A 559 6.77 11.33 18.39
C THR A 559 7.66 10.10 18.46
N ILE A 560 8.49 9.86 17.44
CA ILE A 560 9.44 8.75 17.38
C ILE A 560 10.89 9.25 17.36
N LYS A 561 11.82 8.41 17.83
CA LYS A 561 13.26 8.69 17.80
C LYS A 561 13.77 8.66 16.36
N GLU A 562 14.65 9.59 15.98
CA GLU A 562 15.18 9.67 14.60
C GLU A 562 16.12 8.51 14.24
N LYS A 563 16.82 7.96 15.23
CA LYS A 563 17.75 6.86 15.04
C LYS A 563 17.05 5.55 15.41
N TYR A 564 17.07 4.59 14.48
CA TYR A 564 16.62 3.24 14.78
C TYR A 564 17.47 2.66 15.91
N VAL A 565 16.84 1.80 16.69
CA VAL A 565 17.43 1.20 17.87
C VAL A 565 17.99 -0.20 17.56
N GLN A 566 17.45 -0.88 16.54
CA GLN A 566 17.81 -2.23 16.09
C GLN A 566 17.49 -2.35 14.61
N ARG A 567 18.32 -3.14 13.94
CA ARG A 567 18.14 -3.55 12.56
C ARG A 567 18.14 -5.06 12.52
N ILE A 568 17.04 -5.65 12.06
CA ILE A 568 16.85 -7.09 11.93
C ILE A 568 17.14 -7.48 10.47
N PRO A 569 18.28 -8.14 10.17
CA PRO A 569 18.58 -8.61 8.83
C PRO A 569 17.68 -9.81 8.46
N GLY A 570 17.34 -9.95 7.18
CA GLY A 570 16.57 -11.10 6.70
C GLY A 570 17.29 -12.44 6.96
N PRO A 571 16.59 -13.48 7.46
CA PRO A 571 17.18 -14.77 7.84
C PRO A 571 17.54 -15.67 6.64
N GLY A 572 17.29 -15.23 5.40
CA GLY A 572 17.43 -16.02 4.18
C GLY A 572 18.81 -15.95 3.52
N ASP A 573 19.07 -16.91 2.63
CA ASP A 573 20.23 -16.92 1.72
C ASP A 573 20.09 -15.92 0.55
N GLY A 574 18.92 -15.30 0.41
CA GLY A 574 18.55 -14.46 -0.74
C GLY A 574 18.12 -15.27 -1.96
N VAL A 575 17.92 -16.57 -1.83
CA VAL A 575 17.51 -17.49 -2.90
C VAL A 575 16.14 -18.09 -2.63
N LYS A 576 15.94 -18.69 -1.44
CA LYS A 576 14.66 -19.30 -1.05
C LYS A 576 13.69 -18.30 -0.45
N THR A 577 14.23 -17.30 0.24
CA THR A 577 13.49 -16.21 0.86
C THR A 577 14.09 -14.89 0.39
N LYS A 578 13.26 -14.02 -0.16
CA LYS A 578 13.65 -12.72 -0.71
C LYS A 578 12.74 -11.63 -0.15
N PHE A 579 13.19 -10.39 -0.20
CA PHE A 579 12.37 -9.23 0.15
C PHE A 579 11.85 -9.28 1.60
N PHE A 580 12.68 -9.72 2.55
CA PHE A 580 12.33 -9.69 3.96
C PHE A 580 12.03 -8.25 4.42
N GLY A 581 10.91 -8.05 5.12
CA GLY A 581 10.42 -6.71 5.44
C GLY A 581 9.46 -6.14 4.39
N GLN A 582 8.95 -6.99 3.47
CA GLN A 582 7.88 -6.63 2.54
C GLN A 582 6.54 -6.41 3.24
N SER A 583 6.30 -7.13 4.34
CA SER A 583 5.13 -6.97 5.22
C SER A 583 5.54 -7.17 6.67
N ILE A 584 4.90 -6.46 7.59
CA ILE A 584 5.23 -6.46 9.01
C ILE A 584 3.94 -6.35 9.81
N HIS A 585 3.82 -7.09 10.92
CA HIS A 585 2.73 -6.97 11.88
C HIS A 585 3.25 -7.29 13.29
N GLY A 586 2.91 -6.50 14.30
CA GLY A 586 3.43 -6.68 15.66
C GLY A 586 2.56 -6.02 16.72
N VAL A 587 1.36 -6.55 16.94
CA VAL A 587 0.38 -5.98 17.89
C VAL A 587 0.00 -6.96 19.00
N MET A 588 0.42 -8.21 18.89
CA MET A 588 0.05 -9.29 19.80
C MET A 588 1.28 -9.93 20.43
N ASP A 589 1.17 -10.27 21.70
CA ASP A 589 2.00 -11.26 22.36
C ASP A 589 1.59 -12.64 21.85
N LEU A 590 2.50 -13.41 21.25
CA LEU A 590 2.24 -14.73 20.68
C LEU A 590 2.80 -15.89 21.51
N ASN A 591 3.72 -15.66 22.45
CA ASN A 591 4.26 -16.70 23.35
C ASN A 591 3.64 -16.68 24.76
N GLY A 592 2.90 -15.64 25.11
CA GLY A 592 2.24 -15.44 26.40
C GLY A 592 3.15 -14.89 27.50
N ASP A 593 4.29 -14.27 27.16
CA ASP A 593 5.24 -13.71 28.14
C ASP A 593 4.93 -12.26 28.57
N GLY A 594 3.87 -11.66 28.02
CA GLY A 594 3.45 -10.30 28.32
C GLY A 594 4.13 -9.23 27.47
N ILE A 595 5.00 -9.62 26.53
CA ILE A 595 5.66 -8.72 25.59
C ILE A 595 5.16 -9.02 24.18
N ILE A 596 4.96 -7.97 23.40
CA ILE A 596 4.45 -8.09 22.04
C ILE A 596 5.53 -8.61 21.09
N ASP A 597 5.12 -9.48 20.16
CA ASP A 597 6.02 -10.13 19.21
C ASP A 597 5.90 -9.52 17.82
N ILE A 598 6.95 -9.68 17.00
CA ILE A 598 6.98 -9.12 15.65
C ILE A 598 6.99 -10.24 14.61
N THR A 599 6.04 -10.18 13.67
CA THR A 599 6.00 -11.03 12.48
C THR A 599 6.41 -10.24 11.24
N ILE A 600 7.34 -10.79 10.47
CA ILE A 600 7.89 -10.16 9.26
C ILE A 600 7.77 -11.12 8.09
N GLY A 601 7.15 -10.66 7.00
CA GLY A 601 7.01 -11.39 5.75
C GLY A 601 8.06 -10.99 4.71
N GLY A 602 8.37 -11.95 3.84
CA GLY A 602 9.08 -11.76 2.58
C GLY A 602 8.57 -12.79 1.57
N LEU A 603 9.01 -12.73 0.32
CA LEU A 603 8.64 -13.75 -0.66
C LEU A 603 9.33 -15.07 -0.33
N GLY A 604 8.54 -16.15 -0.28
CA GLY A 604 8.98 -17.50 0.03
C GLY A 604 8.98 -17.84 1.52
N GLY A 605 8.65 -16.89 2.40
CA GLY A 605 8.58 -17.17 3.83
C GLY A 605 8.25 -15.98 4.72
N ALA A 606 7.86 -16.26 5.97
CA ALA A 606 7.68 -15.29 7.02
C ALA A 606 8.43 -15.75 8.28
N SER A 607 8.81 -14.82 9.15
CA SER A 607 9.48 -15.11 10.40
C SER A 607 8.82 -14.37 11.55
N LEU A 608 8.68 -15.06 12.67
CA LEU A 608 8.17 -14.55 13.93
C LEU A 608 9.36 -14.41 14.89
N PHE A 609 9.54 -13.21 15.43
CA PHE A 609 10.59 -12.88 16.37
C PHE A 609 9.99 -12.59 17.74
N TRP A 610 10.56 -13.23 18.76
CA TRP A 610 10.18 -13.06 20.14
C TRP A 610 10.81 -11.81 20.71
N SER A 611 10.03 -11.00 21.40
CA SER A 611 10.59 -9.90 22.18
C SER A 611 11.12 -10.41 23.52
N LYS A 612 12.19 -9.79 24.02
CA LYS A 612 12.80 -10.06 25.32
C LYS A 612 12.49 -8.94 26.27
N ASP A 613 12.57 -9.26 27.54
CA ASP A 613 12.40 -8.27 28.59
C ASP A 613 13.54 -7.26 28.63
N VAL A 614 13.22 -6.06 29.09
CA VAL A 614 14.16 -4.95 29.21
C VAL A 614 14.44 -4.69 30.69
N ALA A 615 15.72 -4.77 31.02
CA ALA A 615 16.23 -4.51 32.34
C ALA A 615 16.75 -3.08 32.50
N GLU A 616 16.30 -2.40 33.55
CA GLU A 616 16.85 -1.10 33.96
C GLU A 616 17.84 -1.28 35.10
N LEU A 617 19.09 -0.81 34.88
CA LEU A 617 20.15 -0.83 35.89
C LEU A 617 20.46 0.59 36.37
N TYR A 618 20.14 0.86 37.63
CA TYR A 618 20.47 2.12 38.30
C TYR A 618 21.76 1.96 39.09
N ALA A 619 22.75 2.80 38.80
CA ALA A 619 24.04 2.79 39.49
C ALA A 619 24.24 4.06 40.32
N ASN A 620 24.64 3.91 41.57
CA ASN A 620 25.00 5.00 42.46
C ASN A 620 26.38 4.75 43.08
N MET A 621 27.21 5.79 43.14
CA MET A 621 28.57 5.71 43.68
C MET A 621 28.77 6.78 44.75
N THR A 622 29.19 6.36 45.94
CA THR A 622 29.44 7.23 47.09
C THR A 622 30.87 7.08 47.58
N PHE A 623 31.45 8.15 48.13
CA PHE A 623 32.83 8.19 48.59
C PHE A 623 32.89 8.55 50.06
N ASP A 624 33.68 7.81 50.82
CA ASP A 624 33.98 8.05 52.23
C ASP A 624 35.51 8.06 52.46
N PRO A 625 36.11 9.20 52.82
CA PRO A 625 35.48 10.50 53.02
C PRO A 625 35.06 11.17 51.70
N ASN A 626 33.98 11.96 51.74
CA ASN A 626 33.50 12.73 50.58
C ASN A 626 34.47 13.85 50.13
N LYS A 627 35.49 14.16 50.95
CA LYS A 627 36.57 15.09 50.67
C LYS A 627 37.89 14.50 51.17
N ILE A 628 38.91 14.57 50.32
CA ILE A 628 40.23 14.01 50.62
C ILE A 628 41.10 15.09 51.27
N ASN A 629 41.50 14.89 52.52
CA ASN A 629 42.49 15.71 53.21
C ASN A 629 43.86 15.04 53.21
N LEU A 630 44.78 15.49 52.35
CA LEU A 630 46.12 14.91 52.19
C LEU A 630 47.05 15.13 53.40
N GLN A 631 46.64 15.93 54.40
CA GLN A 631 47.45 16.26 55.58
C GLN A 631 47.20 15.32 56.78
N GLN A 632 46.18 14.48 56.71
CA GLN A 632 45.83 13.50 57.75
C GLN A 632 45.87 12.09 57.15
N PRO A 633 47.06 11.47 57.05
CA PRO A 633 47.17 10.07 56.61
C PRO A 633 46.44 9.16 57.59
N SER A 634 45.77 8.13 57.06
CA SER A 634 45.12 7.10 57.87
C SER A 634 46.19 6.08 58.32
N GLU A 635 46.17 5.69 59.60
CA GLU A 635 47.10 4.69 60.15
C GLU A 635 46.95 3.31 59.48
N ASP A 636 45.76 3.01 58.94
CA ASP A 636 45.41 1.72 58.33
C ASP A 636 45.64 1.63 56.81
N CYS A 637 46.22 2.67 56.19
CA CYS A 637 46.31 2.77 54.73
C CYS A 637 47.75 2.92 54.24
N VAL A 638 48.39 1.78 53.92
CA VAL A 638 49.76 1.74 53.41
C VAL A 638 49.75 1.38 51.92
N LEU A 639 50.34 2.23 51.09
CA LEU A 639 50.60 1.93 49.67
C LEU A 639 52.11 1.76 49.48
N GLY A 640 52.58 0.51 49.37
CA GLY A 640 54.01 0.17 49.41
C GLY A 640 54.57 0.27 50.84
N GLU A 641 55.51 1.18 51.09
CA GLU A 641 56.13 1.45 52.41
C GLU A 641 55.68 2.80 53.02
N ARG A 642 54.65 3.46 52.44
CA ARG A 642 54.22 4.81 52.86
C ARG A 642 52.78 4.82 53.34
N ALA A 643 52.53 5.45 54.48
CA ALA A 643 51.19 5.79 54.95
C ALA A 643 50.58 6.86 54.02
N THR A 644 49.37 6.63 53.54
CA THR A 644 48.65 7.51 52.62
C THR A 644 47.19 7.68 53.06
N VAL A 645 46.41 8.46 52.32
CA VAL A 645 44.97 8.61 52.57
C VAL A 645 44.21 7.57 51.74
N CYS A 646 43.46 6.70 52.41
CA CYS A 646 42.51 5.79 51.78
C CYS A 646 41.16 6.47 51.62
N VAL A 647 40.51 6.20 50.51
CA VAL A 647 39.11 6.54 50.25
C VAL A 647 38.39 5.24 49.96
N LYS A 648 37.32 4.99 50.70
CA LYS A 648 36.37 3.93 50.42
C LYS A 648 35.35 4.46 49.42
N THR A 649 35.17 3.76 48.31
CA THR A 649 34.08 4.00 47.38
C THR A 649 33.09 2.86 47.47
N ARG A 650 31.83 3.20 47.72
CA ARG A 650 30.73 2.25 47.75
C ARG A 650 29.93 2.41 46.47
N VAL A 651 29.95 1.36 45.66
CA VAL A 651 29.24 1.27 44.39
C VAL A 651 28.02 0.41 44.60
N CYS A 652 26.85 0.99 44.39
CA CYS A 652 25.57 0.32 44.52
C CYS A 652 24.88 0.26 43.16
N PHE A 653 24.38 -0.92 42.82
CA PHE A 653 23.55 -1.18 41.67
C PHE A 653 22.18 -1.63 42.18
N SER A 654 21.11 -1.11 41.60
CA SER A 654 19.76 -1.64 41.76
C SER A 654 19.22 -1.97 40.37
N TYR A 655 18.64 -3.14 40.24
CA TYR A 655 18.14 -3.69 38.99
C TYR A 655 16.63 -3.84 39.08
N SER A 656 15.92 -3.49 38.02
CA SER A 656 14.48 -3.76 37.89
C SER A 656 14.15 -4.21 36.48
N VAL A 657 13.40 -5.29 36.36
CA VAL A 657 12.82 -5.75 35.10
C VAL A 657 11.54 -4.97 34.84
N LYS A 658 11.27 -4.59 33.59
CA LYS A 658 10.08 -3.79 33.28
C LYS A 658 8.79 -4.60 33.31
N SER A 659 8.77 -5.85 32.83
CA SER A 659 7.56 -6.70 32.89
C SER A 659 7.04 -6.93 34.32
N GLU A 660 7.93 -7.05 35.31
CA GLU A 660 7.58 -7.27 36.72
C GLU A 660 6.90 -6.05 37.37
N LYS A 661 7.01 -4.86 36.78
CA LYS A 661 6.37 -3.64 37.32
C LYS A 661 4.85 -3.61 37.03
N ASP A 662 4.37 -4.34 36.02
CA ASP A 662 2.97 -4.29 35.59
C ASP A 662 2.09 -5.40 36.22
N HIS A 663 2.69 -6.49 36.71
CA HIS A 663 1.97 -7.58 37.37
C HIS A 663 2.02 -7.47 38.91
N THR A 664 1.05 -6.77 39.50
CA THR A 664 0.88 -6.71 40.97
C THR A 664 0.41 -8.02 41.63
N ASN A 665 0.16 -9.12 40.90
CA ASN A 665 -0.14 -10.43 41.50
C ASN A 665 0.11 -11.58 40.52
N LEU A 666 1.23 -12.30 40.65
CA LEU A 666 1.25 -13.76 40.83
C LEU A 666 2.70 -14.19 41.11
N GLY A 667 2.89 -14.95 42.18
CA GLY A 667 4.19 -15.51 42.54
C GLY A 667 4.69 -16.54 41.53
N THR A 668 5.98 -16.84 41.69
CA THR A 668 6.81 -17.83 40.96
C THR A 668 7.37 -17.38 39.61
N GLY A 669 8.31 -16.43 39.64
CA GLY A 669 9.31 -16.23 38.59
C GLY A 669 10.70 -16.40 39.22
N GLU A 670 11.53 -17.27 38.65
CA GLU A 670 12.90 -17.48 39.11
C GLU A 670 13.65 -16.15 39.13
N SER A 671 14.19 -15.78 40.30
CA SER A 671 15.09 -14.65 40.41
C SER A 671 16.31 -14.92 39.52
N LEU A 672 16.33 -14.31 38.34
CA LEU A 672 17.41 -14.45 37.38
C LEU A 672 18.69 -13.95 38.06
N ILE A 673 19.57 -14.88 38.43
CA ILE A 673 20.90 -14.55 38.94
C ILE A 673 21.69 -13.95 37.78
N ASN A 674 21.61 -12.64 37.65
CA ASN A 674 22.34 -11.93 36.62
C ASN A 674 23.77 -11.68 37.11
N THR A 675 24.73 -12.22 36.37
CA THR A 675 26.14 -11.92 36.60
C THR A 675 26.44 -10.55 35.99
N LEU A 676 26.72 -9.55 36.82
CA LEU A 676 27.05 -8.19 36.41
C LEU A 676 28.58 -7.99 36.44
N PRO A 677 29.27 -8.03 35.29
CA PRO A 677 30.65 -7.58 35.21
C PRO A 677 30.72 -6.05 35.16
N TYR A 678 31.46 -5.42 36.07
CA TYR A 678 31.71 -3.98 36.04
C TYR A 678 33.19 -3.64 36.26
N ASN A 679 33.61 -2.53 35.65
CA ASN A 679 34.98 -2.04 35.69
C ASN A 679 35.04 -0.66 36.36
N LEU A 680 35.87 -0.53 37.39
CA LEU A 680 36.18 0.74 38.02
C LEU A 680 37.56 1.21 37.56
N THR A 681 37.64 2.46 37.07
CA THR A 681 38.90 3.07 36.63
C THR A 681 39.13 4.39 37.33
N LEU A 682 40.26 4.50 38.04
CA LEU A 682 40.66 5.74 38.70
C LEU A 682 41.28 6.70 37.67
N ASP A 683 40.91 7.99 37.77
CA ASP A 683 41.43 9.09 36.95
C ASP A 683 41.40 8.76 35.43
N SER A 684 40.29 8.21 34.91
CA SER A 684 40.15 7.72 33.53
C SER A 684 40.68 8.70 32.45
N LEU A 685 40.42 10.00 32.62
CA LEU A 685 40.82 11.06 31.69
C LEU A 685 42.29 11.50 31.79
N ARG A 686 43.06 11.00 32.77
CA ARG A 686 44.47 11.37 32.97
C ARG A 686 45.42 10.28 32.48
N ALA A 687 46.58 10.68 31.96
CA ALA A 687 47.65 9.74 31.58
C ALA A 687 48.28 9.05 32.80
N LYS A 688 48.42 9.75 33.92
CA LYS A 688 48.92 9.22 35.20
C LYS A 688 47.84 9.34 36.27
N SER A 689 47.50 8.22 36.91
CA SER A 689 46.51 8.19 38.00
C SER A 689 47.10 8.79 39.29
N ARG A 690 46.31 9.61 39.99
CA ARG A 690 46.63 10.14 41.33
C ARG A 690 46.28 9.17 42.44
N ALA A 691 45.66 8.03 42.14
CA ALA A 691 45.26 7.03 43.11
C ALA A 691 45.53 5.61 42.60
N ALA A 692 45.62 4.66 43.51
CA ALA A 692 45.72 3.22 43.24
C ALA A 692 44.79 2.44 44.15
N PHE A 693 44.20 1.35 43.65
CA PHE A 693 43.41 0.45 44.49
C PHE A 693 44.30 -0.30 45.49
N VAL A 694 43.78 -0.52 46.71
CA VAL A 694 44.45 -1.23 47.80
C VAL A 694 44.00 -2.69 47.73
N ASN A 695 44.93 -3.62 47.49
CA ASN A 695 44.72 -5.01 47.06
C ASN A 695 44.10 -5.19 45.65
N PRO A 696 44.90 -5.07 44.59
CA PRO A 696 44.48 -5.53 43.27
C PRO A 696 44.80 -7.02 43.14
N ASP A 697 43.78 -7.88 43.03
CA ASP A 697 43.98 -9.27 42.57
C ASP A 697 44.49 -9.33 41.12
N ASP A 698 44.49 -8.19 40.42
CA ASP A 698 44.82 -8.03 39.01
C ASP A 698 46.07 -7.15 38.79
N LYS A 699 46.78 -7.32 37.67
CA LYS A 699 48.11 -6.70 37.39
C LYS A 699 48.10 -5.16 37.23
N SER A 700 47.01 -4.46 37.56
CA SER A 700 46.80 -3.03 37.32
C SER A 700 46.39 -2.29 38.59
N GLU A 701 47.26 -1.42 39.10
CA GLU A 701 46.95 -0.55 40.25
C GLU A 701 45.81 0.47 39.99
N ARG A 702 45.43 0.68 38.72
CA ARG A 702 44.51 1.75 38.30
C ARG A 702 43.08 1.27 38.04
N LYS A 703 42.91 -0.02 37.77
CA LYS A 703 41.63 -0.61 37.35
C LYS A 703 41.30 -1.80 38.22
N VAL A 704 40.02 -1.92 38.56
CA VAL A 704 39.47 -3.10 39.21
C VAL A 704 38.33 -3.61 38.35
N GLN A 705 38.38 -4.89 38.02
CA GLN A 705 37.32 -5.61 37.32
C GLN A 705 36.66 -6.56 38.32
N VAL A 706 35.35 -6.43 38.48
CA VAL A 706 34.58 -7.22 39.43
C VAL A 706 33.43 -7.86 38.69
N THR A 707 33.21 -9.12 39.00
CA THR A 707 32.05 -9.88 38.54
C THR A 707 31.25 -10.27 39.77
N ALA A 708 30.00 -9.86 39.83
CA ALA A 708 29.15 -10.11 40.99
C ALA A 708 27.73 -10.46 40.55
N ASN A 709 27.06 -11.28 41.36
CA ASN A 709 25.68 -11.67 41.11
C ASN A 709 24.75 -10.61 41.70
N ILE A 710 23.80 -10.14 40.90
CA ILE A 710 22.74 -9.22 41.33
C ILE A 710 21.39 -9.95 41.28
N ILE A 711 20.61 -9.78 42.34
CA ILE A 711 19.22 -10.24 42.45
C ILE A 711 18.34 -8.98 42.31
N ASP A 712 18.21 -8.19 43.39
CA ASP A 712 17.48 -6.91 43.34
C ASP A 712 18.42 -5.70 43.43
N ALA A 713 19.40 -5.79 44.32
CA ALA A 713 20.41 -4.77 44.53
C ALA A 713 21.75 -5.36 44.97
N LEU A 714 22.83 -4.71 44.58
CA LEU A 714 24.20 -5.09 44.91
C LEU A 714 24.99 -3.85 45.32
N CYS A 715 25.52 -3.83 46.54
CA CYS A 715 26.46 -2.80 46.98
C CYS A 715 27.82 -3.43 47.31
N LEU A 716 28.87 -2.95 46.65
CA LEU A 716 30.25 -3.40 46.88
C LEU A 716 31.13 -2.22 47.23
N GLU A 717 32.01 -2.43 48.20
CA GLU A 717 32.97 -1.44 48.66
C GLU A 717 34.35 -1.71 48.07
N HIS A 718 35.00 -0.66 47.58
CA HIS A 718 36.37 -0.69 47.06
C HIS A 718 37.20 0.37 47.75
N SER A 719 38.44 0.04 48.11
CA SER A 719 39.34 0.99 48.75
C SER A 719 40.45 1.41 47.78
N PHE A 720 40.70 2.70 47.67
CA PHE A 720 41.84 3.23 46.92
C PHE A 720 42.65 4.22 47.74
N ALA A 721 43.96 4.18 47.56
CA ALA A 721 44.95 5.01 48.21
C ALA A 721 45.45 6.11 47.26
N MET A 722 45.70 7.29 47.79
CA MET A 722 46.23 8.42 47.01
C MET A 722 47.75 8.32 46.81
N LYS A 723 48.22 8.46 45.57
CA LYS A 723 49.64 8.51 45.21
C LYS A 723 50.22 9.90 45.50
N ALA A 724 51.44 9.96 46.02
CA ALA A 724 52.17 11.21 46.16
C ALA A 724 52.48 11.83 44.78
N SER A 725 51.79 12.92 44.41
CA SER A 725 51.91 13.59 43.12
C SER A 725 52.04 15.11 43.29
N LYS A 726 52.91 15.77 42.52
CA LYS A 726 53.01 17.24 42.48
C LYS A 726 51.79 17.93 41.83
N SER A 727 50.81 17.16 41.31
CA SER A 727 49.66 17.68 40.53
C SER A 727 48.40 18.03 41.34
N PHE A 728 48.47 18.03 42.68
CA PHE A 728 47.30 18.37 43.52
C PHE A 728 46.94 19.87 43.52
N LEU A 729 47.76 20.71 42.89
CA LEU A 729 47.54 22.16 42.71
C LEU A 729 47.32 22.46 41.23
N ASN A 730 46.11 22.31 40.72
CA ASN A 730 45.66 23.06 39.55
C ASN A 730 44.18 23.42 39.75
N GLN A 731 43.93 24.68 40.10
CA GLN A 731 42.61 25.32 40.08
C GLN A 731 42.23 25.69 38.63
N PRO A 732 40.92 25.76 38.29
CA PRO A 732 40.47 26.26 37.00
C PRO A 732 40.54 27.79 36.99
N GLY A 733 41.38 28.37 36.12
CA GLY A 733 41.45 29.81 35.93
C GLY A 733 42.80 30.32 35.45
N GLN A 734 43.17 29.99 34.22
CA GLN A 734 43.98 30.84 33.32
C GLN A 734 44.08 30.13 31.96
N HIS A 735 43.08 30.34 31.10
CA HIS A 735 43.24 30.09 29.67
C HIS A 735 44.22 31.13 29.12
N GLY A 736 45.50 30.76 29.03
CA GLY A 736 46.40 31.37 28.08
C GLY A 736 46.21 30.69 26.73
N GLU A 737 45.64 31.39 25.76
CA GLU A 737 45.64 30.98 24.36
C GLU A 737 47.07 30.63 23.93
N ARG A 738 47.27 29.38 23.52
CA ARG A 738 48.39 29.02 22.65
C ARG A 738 47.83 28.31 21.42
N LYS A 739 47.66 29.11 20.36
CA LYS A 739 47.61 28.66 18.98
C LYS A 739 48.86 27.83 18.66
N ARG A 740 48.66 26.68 18.01
CA ARG A 740 49.52 25.96 17.04
C ARG A 740 48.71 24.70 16.69
N GLY A 741 48.27 24.43 15.46
CA GLY A 741 48.98 24.57 14.18
C GLY A 741 49.53 23.19 13.82
N GLY A 742 48.84 22.48 12.93
CA GLY A 742 49.13 21.10 12.50
C GLY A 742 47.85 20.34 12.23
#